data_AF-A0A7Y9GKM5-F1
#
_entry.id   AF-A0A7Y9GKM5-F1
#
_cell.length_a   1.000
_cell.length_b   1.000
_cell.length_c   1.000
_cell.angle_alpha   90.00
_cell.angle_beta   90.00
_cell.angle_gamma   90.00
#
_symmetry.space_group_name_H-M   'P 1'
#
loop_
_entity.id
_entity.type
_entity.pdbx_description
1 polymer ?
#
loop_
_entity_poly.entity_id
_entity_poly.type
_entity_poly.pdbx_seq_one_letter_code
_entity_poly.pdbx_strand_id
1 'polypeptide(L)'
;MVANNSSGMACGTVENAYRTLESMVFVLPSGTVVDTSSPDADDQLWAEEPRLAKGLLRLQRRVSENPGSRAIVERQFAMKNTIGYGINAFLDFAGPSDLLQHLIIGSEGTLAFVAEVTFRTVPLSPHLATSLAVFSSLDDAARAVPALVSTGAATLELMDAASIRVGQSLSGPPDEIVGFKATTQAALLVEYRTADPAHLLDLSADAERVFNQLDTLAPVAISTDPSMRARAWGFRKGLYASVAGARPVGTTALLEDIVVPVSSLADACRGLDVLFGEHGYNDSVIFGHAKDGNLHFMIADRFEGDEAIGRLDRFTDGLVDLVLDAGGNLKAEHGTGRAMAPFVRRQYGDELYQVMCELKRLCDPAGVLNPGVIISDDPQAHIRGIKTVVPIEEEVDRCVECGYCEPVCPSRDLTLTPRQRIVVRRAISQARLAGDTALASTLSTDYRYSGIDTCAVDGMCKTTCPVGIDTGQLVKRLRREDQRTSVAAVWKAAATAWAPATRTGAAALTAARVVPNRLLNVATDAARSILGADNFPEYSSDLPSGGSSRRRLRGVQGSANSTPIAIYVPACVNSMFGPVRGGIGATSAFIQLAERAGVSVIVPDGIESLCCGTPWTSKGYTDGAAVMSRRVRDAMRESSMDGYLRIVCDASSCTEGLKRTLMTADAEYRVEDAVEFVARDVLPRLGPVPPLVEKLVMHPTCSSLQMGLDGPLSNIAHAVASEVTIPDAWGCCGFAGDRGMLHPELTSAASAAEAAEVSELSATQGTTAYASCNRTCEIGMTRATGRDYRHLLELLEQATRPPEK
;
A
#
# COMPACT_ATOMS: atom_id res chain seq x y z
N MET A 1 10.38 10.51 9.30
CA MET A 1 9.62 11.70 9.72
C MET A 1 10.45 12.60 10.62
N VAL A 2 10.90 12.14 11.79
CA VAL A 2 11.66 12.99 12.74
C VAL A 2 13.05 13.34 12.22
N ALA A 3 13.82 12.33 11.81
CA ALA A 3 15.20 12.51 11.35
C ALA A 3 15.32 13.34 10.07
N ASN A 4 14.28 13.45 9.24
CA ASN A 4 14.27 14.29 8.04
C ASN A 4 13.37 15.53 8.17
N ASN A 5 12.78 15.77 9.36
CA ASN A 5 11.80 16.83 9.62
C ASN A 5 10.74 16.99 8.52
N SER A 6 10.27 15.88 7.96
CA SER A 6 9.34 15.91 6.83
C SER A 6 8.02 16.56 7.26
N SER A 7 7.59 17.61 6.57
CA SER A 7 6.23 18.13 6.67
C SER A 7 5.31 17.42 5.67
N GLY A 8 4.00 17.50 5.90
CA GLY A 8 2.98 16.98 4.98
C GLY A 8 2.20 18.08 4.29
N MET A 9 1.21 17.66 3.49
CA MET A 9 0.33 18.49 2.64
C MET A 9 -0.40 19.64 3.35
N ALA A 10 -0.55 19.59 4.68
CA ALA A 10 -1.33 20.57 5.43
C ALA A 10 -0.64 21.08 6.70
N CYS A 11 0.64 20.76 6.91
CA CYS A 11 1.34 21.06 8.17
C CYS A 11 2.17 22.35 8.11
N GLY A 12 2.63 22.74 6.92
CA GLY A 12 3.49 23.91 6.73
C GLY A 12 4.72 23.90 7.64
N THR A 13 5.06 25.07 8.19
CA THR A 13 6.12 25.27 9.21
C THR A 13 5.59 25.30 10.65
N VAL A 14 4.28 25.13 10.83
CA VAL A 14 3.58 25.38 12.11
C VAL A 14 3.16 24.11 12.85
N GLU A 15 2.87 23.03 12.11
CA GLU A 15 2.40 21.74 12.65
C GLU A 15 3.37 20.60 12.25
N ASN A 16 4.66 20.89 12.09
CA ASN A 16 5.68 19.90 11.75
C ASN A 16 6.22 19.18 13.00
N ALA A 17 7.10 18.19 12.79
CA ALA A 17 7.71 17.42 13.88
C ALA A 17 8.44 18.32 14.89
N TYR A 18 9.11 19.38 14.41
CA TYR A 18 9.78 20.36 15.26
C TYR A 18 8.85 21.10 16.22
N ARG A 19 7.65 21.49 15.78
CA ARG A 19 6.69 22.27 16.59
C ARG A 19 5.77 21.41 17.46
N THR A 20 5.63 20.14 17.12
CA THR A 20 4.73 19.20 17.82
C THR A 20 5.47 18.29 18.78
N LEU A 21 6.81 18.33 18.81
CA LEU A 21 7.62 17.57 19.75
C LEU A 21 7.24 17.92 21.19
N GLU A 22 7.00 16.91 21.99
CA GLU A 22 6.82 17.04 23.45
C GLU A 22 8.04 16.48 24.20
N SER A 23 8.51 15.29 23.80
CA SER A 23 9.73 14.68 24.34
C SER A 23 10.37 13.69 23.37
N MET A 24 11.62 13.33 23.63
CA MET A 24 12.43 12.39 22.86
C MET A 24 13.35 11.58 23.76
N VAL A 25 13.44 10.28 23.49
CA VAL A 25 14.52 9.43 24.00
C VAL A 25 15.54 9.23 22.88
N PHE A 26 16.78 9.67 23.11
CA PHE A 26 17.87 9.52 22.14
C PHE A 26 19.14 8.98 22.77
N VAL A 27 19.97 8.36 21.93
CA VAL A 27 21.24 7.73 22.31
C VAL A 27 22.39 8.38 21.56
N LEU A 28 23.39 8.85 22.31
CA LEU A 28 24.61 9.45 21.77
C LEU A 28 25.66 8.37 21.43
N PRO A 29 26.67 8.67 20.60
CA PRO A 29 27.73 7.72 20.25
C PRO A 29 28.52 7.16 21.44
N SER A 30 28.54 7.88 22.57
CA SER A 30 29.14 7.44 23.84
C SER A 30 28.36 6.30 24.50
N GLY A 31 27.09 6.11 24.12
CA GLY A 31 26.14 5.21 24.79
C GLY A 31 25.24 5.93 25.81
N THR A 32 25.44 7.22 26.08
CA THR A 32 24.55 8.01 26.95
C THR A 32 23.15 8.06 26.35
N VAL A 33 22.17 7.67 27.16
CA VAL A 33 20.74 7.71 26.83
C VAL A 33 20.12 8.88 27.57
N VAL A 34 19.47 9.79 26.84
CA VAL A 34 18.80 10.96 27.40
C VAL A 34 17.32 10.85 27.12
N ASP A 35 16.51 10.92 28.17
CA ASP A 35 15.05 11.05 28.10
C ASP A 35 14.67 12.48 28.49
N THR A 36 14.23 13.26 27.50
CA THR A 36 13.89 14.67 27.73
C THR A 36 12.53 14.89 28.39
N SER A 37 11.74 13.84 28.62
CA SER A 37 10.55 13.95 29.47
C SER A 37 10.91 14.07 30.96
N SER A 38 12.15 13.70 31.32
CA SER A 38 12.62 13.77 32.69
C SER A 38 13.00 15.20 33.10
N PRO A 39 12.59 15.69 34.29
CA PRO A 39 12.92 17.04 34.74
C PRO A 39 14.41 17.29 35.00
N ASP A 40 15.21 16.24 35.11
CA ASP A 40 16.67 16.27 35.33
C ASP A 40 17.49 16.00 34.05
N ALA A 41 16.87 16.01 32.86
CA ALA A 41 17.55 15.73 31.59
C ALA A 41 18.75 16.67 31.32
N ASP A 42 18.64 17.95 31.68
CA ASP A 42 19.73 18.91 31.58
C ASP A 42 20.89 18.55 32.53
N ASP A 43 20.58 18.20 33.78
CA ASP A 43 21.56 17.81 34.80
C ASP A 43 22.29 16.53 34.39
N GLN A 44 21.56 15.56 33.83
CA GLN A 44 22.13 14.34 33.27
C GLN A 44 23.11 14.66 32.14
N LEU A 45 22.72 15.50 31.18
CA LEU A 45 23.57 15.86 30.05
C LEU A 45 24.82 16.63 30.50
N TRP A 46 24.73 17.46 31.54
CA TRP A 46 25.89 18.12 32.14
C TRP A 46 26.83 17.16 32.85
N ALA A 47 26.31 16.14 33.53
CA ALA A 47 27.09 15.18 34.28
C ALA A 47 27.80 14.17 33.36
N GLU A 48 27.08 13.64 32.37
CA GLU A 48 27.57 12.58 31.48
C GLU A 48 28.30 13.14 30.26
N GLU A 49 27.86 14.28 29.72
CA GLU A 49 28.36 14.86 28.46
C GLU A 49 28.75 16.35 28.59
N PRO A 50 29.61 16.72 29.56
CA PRO A 50 29.90 18.13 29.89
C PRO A 50 30.50 18.91 28.71
N ARG A 51 31.26 18.23 27.84
CA ARG A 51 31.87 18.85 26.65
C ARG A 51 30.80 19.22 25.63
N LEU A 52 29.81 18.35 25.42
CA LEU A 52 28.70 18.58 24.51
C LEU A 52 27.81 19.71 25.05
N ALA A 53 27.37 19.62 26.31
CA ALA A 53 26.52 20.64 26.94
C ALA A 53 27.14 22.04 26.88
N LYS A 54 28.43 22.17 27.27
CA LYS A 54 29.16 23.45 27.15
C LYS A 54 29.31 23.91 25.70
N GLY A 55 29.56 22.98 24.79
CA GLY A 55 29.71 23.26 23.36
C GLY A 55 28.42 23.79 22.74
N LEU A 56 27.27 23.19 23.06
CA LEU A 56 25.94 23.58 22.60
C LEU A 56 25.62 25.03 23.01
N LEU A 57 25.74 25.36 24.30
CA LEU A 57 25.45 26.72 24.78
C LEU A 57 26.40 27.78 24.22
N ARG A 58 27.65 27.40 23.93
CA ARG A 58 28.59 28.30 23.24
C ARG A 58 28.18 28.54 21.79
N LEU A 59 27.78 27.49 21.06
CA LEU A 59 27.28 27.64 19.68
C LEU A 59 25.98 28.45 19.63
N GLN A 60 25.09 28.21 20.59
CA GLN A 60 23.86 28.98 20.76
C GLN A 60 24.16 30.48 20.92
N ARG A 61 25.08 30.88 21.81
CA ARG A 61 25.50 32.29 21.93
C ARG A 61 26.13 32.81 20.64
N ARG A 62 27.01 32.04 20.00
CA ARG A 62 27.66 32.43 18.73
C ARG A 62 26.64 32.76 17.64
N VAL A 63 25.55 32.01 17.54
CA VAL A 63 24.47 32.27 16.58
C VAL A 63 23.54 33.40 17.05
N SER A 64 23.08 33.34 18.30
CA SER A 64 22.07 34.26 18.84
C SER A 64 22.59 35.68 19.13
N GLU A 65 23.90 35.87 19.31
CA GLU A 65 24.53 37.17 19.53
C GLU A 65 25.08 37.80 18.23
N ASN A 66 25.10 37.06 17.12
CA ASN A 66 25.51 37.57 15.80
C ASN A 66 24.29 38.01 14.98
N PRO A 67 24.07 39.32 14.73
CA PRO A 67 22.89 39.79 14.01
C PRO A 67 22.75 39.24 12.59
N GLY A 68 23.86 39.00 11.90
CA GLY A 68 23.85 38.43 10.55
C GLY A 68 23.42 36.97 10.55
N SER A 69 23.95 36.17 11.47
CA SER A 69 23.54 34.77 11.67
C SER A 69 22.06 34.67 12.03
N ARG A 70 21.58 35.50 12.97
CA ARG A 70 20.15 35.56 13.33
C ARG A 70 19.26 35.86 12.12
N ALA A 71 19.58 36.90 11.36
CA ALA A 71 18.78 37.31 10.21
C ALA A 71 18.70 36.23 9.14
N ILE A 72 19.79 35.49 8.90
CA ILE A 72 19.79 34.35 7.98
C ILE A 72 18.90 33.22 8.52
N VAL A 73 19.05 32.85 9.79
CA VAL A 73 18.27 31.76 10.41
C VAL A 73 16.77 32.11 10.41
N GLU A 74 16.40 33.31 10.87
CA GLU A 74 15.00 33.76 10.90
C GLU A 74 14.40 33.77 9.48
N ARG A 75 15.14 34.23 8.48
CA ARG A 75 14.68 34.21 7.08
C ARG A 75 14.50 32.80 6.54
N GLN A 76 15.50 31.93 6.67
CA GLN A 76 15.46 30.60 6.06
C GLN A 76 14.44 29.68 6.74
N PHE A 77 14.23 29.81 8.05
CA PHE A 77 13.25 29.00 8.79
C PHE A 77 11.86 29.63 8.89
N ALA A 78 11.63 30.80 8.26
CA ALA A 78 10.28 31.33 8.02
C ALA A 78 9.52 30.53 6.94
N MET A 79 10.24 29.75 6.14
CA MET A 79 9.72 28.80 5.16
C MET A 79 10.14 27.38 5.54
N LYS A 80 9.63 26.38 4.81
CA LYS A 80 10.09 24.99 4.98
C LYS A 80 11.60 24.94 4.74
N ASN A 81 12.34 24.20 5.55
CA ASN A 81 13.77 24.14 5.44
C ASN A 81 14.32 22.87 6.08
N THR A 82 14.97 22.04 5.27
CA THR A 82 15.65 20.82 5.71
C THR A 82 17.09 20.72 5.18
N ILE A 83 17.66 21.85 4.76
CA ILE A 83 19.08 21.92 4.37
C ILE A 83 19.95 22.22 5.60
N GLY A 84 21.01 21.45 5.80
CA GLY A 84 21.81 21.55 7.02
C GLY A 84 21.06 21.05 8.27
N TYR A 85 21.53 21.45 9.45
CA TYR A 85 20.84 21.18 10.71
C TYR A 85 19.76 22.22 11.00
N GLY A 86 18.77 21.84 11.83
CA GLY A 86 17.71 22.72 12.36
C GLY A 86 18.23 23.79 13.33
N ILE A 87 19.13 24.66 12.86
CA ILE A 87 19.84 25.65 13.68
C ILE A 87 18.97 26.80 14.19
N ASN A 88 17.70 26.88 13.77
CA ASN A 88 16.69 27.70 14.45
C ASN A 88 16.50 27.28 15.92
N ALA A 89 16.85 26.04 16.29
CA ALA A 89 16.88 25.63 17.70
C ALA A 89 17.79 26.50 18.58
N PHE A 90 18.86 27.08 18.03
CA PHE A 90 19.73 28.01 18.77
C PHE A 90 19.05 29.35 19.11
N LEU A 91 17.92 29.67 18.47
CA LEU A 91 17.11 30.86 18.75
C LEU A 91 15.88 30.53 19.60
N ASP A 92 15.30 29.35 19.39
CA ASP A 92 14.01 28.96 19.96
C ASP A 92 14.13 28.37 21.38
N PHE A 93 15.27 27.76 21.73
CA PHE A 93 15.43 27.00 22.99
C PHE A 93 16.66 27.43 23.78
N ALA A 94 16.63 27.22 25.12
CA ALA A 94 17.64 27.68 26.06
C ALA A 94 18.43 26.55 26.76
N GLY A 95 17.73 25.51 27.26
CA GLY A 95 18.34 24.38 27.98
C GLY A 95 19.08 23.43 27.03
N PRO A 96 20.22 22.83 27.44
CA PRO A 96 21.03 22.00 26.55
C PRO A 96 20.33 20.71 26.08
N SER A 97 19.50 20.06 26.90
CA SER A 97 18.73 18.88 26.48
C SER A 97 17.64 19.25 25.47
N ASP A 98 16.86 20.29 25.76
CA ASP A 98 15.80 20.81 24.90
C ASP A 98 16.34 21.34 23.56
N LEU A 99 17.48 22.05 23.60
CA LEU A 99 18.21 22.47 22.42
C LEU A 99 18.67 21.27 21.59
N LEU A 100 19.25 20.24 22.23
CA LEU A 100 19.77 19.07 21.53
C LEU A 100 18.67 18.24 20.87
N GLN A 101 17.55 17.97 21.56
CA GLN A 101 16.44 17.22 20.95
C GLN A 101 15.89 17.91 19.70
N HIS A 102 15.83 19.23 19.69
CA HIS A 102 15.37 20.00 18.54
C HIS A 102 16.41 20.11 17.43
N LEU A 103 17.71 20.06 17.74
CA LEU A 103 18.78 19.91 16.75
C LEU A 103 18.80 18.51 16.11
N ILE A 104 18.36 17.47 16.83
CA ILE A 104 18.24 16.10 16.32
C ILE A 104 17.13 15.98 15.27
N ILE A 105 16.08 16.80 15.36
CA ILE A 105 15.04 16.87 14.34
C ILE A 105 15.64 17.38 13.02
N GLY A 106 15.48 16.61 11.94
CA GLY A 106 16.10 16.92 10.65
C GLY A 106 17.59 16.60 10.56
N SER A 107 18.20 15.98 11.58
CA SER A 107 19.64 15.65 11.58
C SER A 107 20.03 14.41 10.76
N GLU A 108 19.07 13.71 10.17
CA GLU A 108 19.27 12.51 9.35
C GLU A 108 20.12 11.42 10.05
N GLY A 109 20.01 11.34 11.37
CA GLY A 109 20.75 10.38 12.19
C GLY A 109 22.24 10.68 12.31
N THR A 110 22.69 11.90 12.01
CA THR A 110 24.10 12.28 12.13
C THR A 110 24.47 12.81 13.52
N LEU A 111 23.50 13.15 14.37
CA LEU A 111 23.75 13.71 15.70
C LEU A 111 23.47 12.72 16.85
N ALA A 112 22.45 11.87 16.70
CA ALA A 112 22.08 10.84 17.68
C ALA A 112 21.21 9.75 17.04
N PHE A 113 21.09 8.61 17.70
CA PHE A 113 20.06 7.61 17.40
C PHE A 113 18.78 7.96 18.16
N VAL A 114 17.65 8.06 17.46
CA VAL A 114 16.33 8.36 18.07
C VAL A 114 15.66 7.03 18.41
N ALA A 115 15.42 6.78 19.70
CA ALA A 115 14.77 5.56 20.18
C ALA A 115 13.26 5.73 20.28
N GLU A 116 12.80 6.83 20.89
CA GLU A 116 11.37 7.11 21.11
C GLU A 116 11.08 8.60 20.94
N VAL A 117 9.86 8.93 20.53
CA VAL A 117 9.41 10.32 20.36
C VAL A 117 7.95 10.44 20.76
N THR A 118 7.64 11.44 21.57
CA THR A 118 6.28 11.82 21.93
C THR A 118 5.90 13.11 21.20
N PHE A 119 4.77 13.08 20.50
CA PHE A 119 4.21 14.24 19.81
C PHE A 119 2.87 14.63 20.42
N ARG A 120 2.65 15.94 20.54
CA ARG A 120 1.31 16.49 20.76
C ARG A 120 0.51 16.38 19.47
N THR A 121 -0.68 15.79 19.55
CA THR A 121 -1.60 15.69 18.42
C THR A 121 -2.31 17.02 18.14
N VAL A 122 -2.72 17.23 16.88
CA VAL A 122 -3.46 18.41 16.43
C VAL A 122 -4.92 18.06 16.16
N PRO A 123 -5.88 18.96 16.47
CA PRO A 123 -7.30 18.69 16.23
C PRO A 123 -7.63 18.64 14.73
N LEU A 124 -8.42 17.65 14.32
CA LEU A 124 -8.95 17.58 12.96
C LEU A 124 -10.18 18.48 12.82
N SER A 125 -10.18 19.33 11.78
CA SER A 125 -11.33 20.16 11.43
C SER A 125 -12.43 19.31 10.77
N PRO A 126 -13.67 19.27 11.32
CA PRO A 126 -14.75 18.45 10.79
C PRO A 126 -15.40 19.02 9.52
N HIS A 127 -15.28 20.33 9.26
CA HIS A 127 -15.90 20.98 8.11
C HIS A 127 -14.86 21.29 7.06
N LEU A 128 -15.08 20.76 5.85
CA LEU A 128 -14.15 20.80 4.73
C LEU A 128 -14.89 21.23 3.47
N ALA A 129 -14.22 22.04 2.65
CA ALA A 129 -14.65 22.32 1.28
C ALA A 129 -13.45 22.24 0.34
N THR A 130 -13.66 21.66 -0.84
CA THR A 130 -12.61 21.33 -1.80
C THR A 130 -13.00 21.86 -3.18
N SER A 131 -12.02 22.25 -3.99
CA SER A 131 -12.18 22.53 -5.41
C SER A 131 -10.96 22.10 -6.20
N LEU A 132 -11.14 21.75 -7.47
CA LEU A 132 -10.06 21.49 -8.42
C LEU A 132 -10.17 22.48 -9.57
N ALA A 133 -9.28 23.47 -9.62
CA ALA A 133 -9.26 24.50 -10.65
C ALA A 133 -8.23 24.12 -11.73
N VAL A 134 -8.59 24.23 -13.01
CA VAL A 134 -7.66 23.97 -14.13
C VAL A 134 -7.41 25.27 -14.89
N PHE A 135 -6.13 25.56 -15.12
CA PHE A 135 -5.63 26.76 -15.78
C PHE A 135 -5.03 26.42 -17.15
N SER A 136 -4.88 27.44 -18.00
CA SER A 136 -4.30 27.32 -19.34
C SER A 136 -2.83 26.92 -19.34
N SER A 137 -2.08 27.35 -18.32
CA SER A 137 -0.65 27.06 -18.15
C SER A 137 -0.23 26.87 -16.69
N LEU A 138 0.95 26.26 -16.49
CA LEU A 138 1.61 26.20 -15.18
C LEU A 138 1.90 27.60 -14.60
N ASP A 139 2.25 28.56 -15.45
CA ASP A 139 2.51 29.94 -15.05
C ASP A 139 1.24 30.62 -14.52
N ASP A 140 0.11 30.46 -15.22
CA ASP A 140 -1.19 31.01 -14.80
C ASP A 140 -1.63 30.45 -13.46
N ALA A 141 -1.50 29.12 -13.28
CA ALA A 141 -1.79 28.46 -12.02
C ALA A 141 -0.89 28.99 -10.88
N ALA A 142 0.42 29.10 -11.12
CA ALA A 142 1.36 29.58 -10.11
C ALA A 142 1.12 31.05 -9.72
N ARG A 143 0.73 31.92 -10.69
CA ARG A 143 0.38 33.32 -10.42
C ARG A 143 -0.91 33.49 -9.62
N ALA A 144 -1.82 32.52 -9.69
CA ALA A 144 -3.07 32.55 -8.92
C ALA A 144 -2.85 32.25 -7.42
N VAL A 145 -1.74 31.57 -7.07
CA VAL A 145 -1.50 31.06 -5.70
C VAL A 145 -1.52 32.16 -4.63
N PRO A 146 -0.81 33.30 -4.75
CA PRO A 146 -0.83 34.33 -3.71
C PRO A 146 -2.25 34.84 -3.38
N ALA A 147 -3.09 35.03 -4.40
CA ALA A 147 -4.47 35.47 -4.21
C ALA A 147 -5.30 34.41 -3.48
N LEU A 148 -5.15 33.13 -3.82
CA LEU A 148 -5.85 32.02 -3.17
C LEU A 148 -5.36 31.77 -1.73
N VAL A 149 -4.06 31.96 -1.46
CA VAL A 149 -3.53 31.92 -0.08
C VAL A 149 -4.18 32.99 0.78
N SER A 150 -4.41 34.19 0.22
CA SER A 150 -5.03 35.30 0.96
C SER A 150 -6.48 35.04 1.39
N THR A 151 -7.17 34.06 0.80
CA THR A 151 -8.53 33.66 1.20
C THR A 151 -8.56 32.68 2.37
N GLY A 152 -7.42 32.36 2.99
CA GLY A 152 -7.34 31.42 4.11
C GLY A 152 -7.37 29.94 3.70
N ALA A 153 -7.00 29.62 2.44
CA ALA A 153 -6.88 28.23 2.01
C ALA A 153 -5.95 27.45 2.93
N ALA A 154 -6.39 26.28 3.40
CA ALA A 154 -5.58 25.44 4.26
C ALA A 154 -4.52 24.67 3.44
N THR A 155 -4.87 24.32 2.21
CA THR A 155 -4.02 23.59 1.26
C THR A 155 -4.21 24.14 -0.15
N LEU A 156 -3.10 24.27 -0.88
CA LEU A 156 -3.07 24.51 -2.33
C LEU A 156 -2.03 23.58 -2.93
N GLU A 157 -2.46 22.60 -3.73
CA GLU A 157 -1.57 21.66 -4.41
C GLU A 157 -1.53 21.95 -5.90
N LEU A 158 -0.34 22.21 -6.43
CA LEU A 158 -0.09 22.45 -7.85
C LEU A 158 0.25 21.13 -8.56
N MET A 159 -0.30 20.94 -9.76
CA MET A 159 -0.07 19.76 -10.61
C MET A 159 0.01 20.21 -12.06
N ASP A 160 1.13 19.96 -12.72
CA ASP A 160 1.35 20.35 -14.12
C ASP A 160 0.62 19.46 -15.16
N ALA A 161 0.90 19.69 -16.45
CA ALA A 161 0.27 18.95 -17.54
C ALA A 161 0.61 17.46 -17.52
N ALA A 162 1.84 17.09 -17.13
CA ALA A 162 2.25 15.70 -17.01
C ALA A 162 1.49 14.99 -15.89
N SER A 163 1.31 15.69 -14.76
CA SER A 163 0.48 15.25 -13.66
C SER A 163 -0.96 15.00 -14.10
N ILE A 164 -1.57 15.95 -14.82
CA ILE A 164 -2.92 15.81 -15.35
C ILE A 164 -3.05 14.58 -16.27
N ARG A 165 -2.10 14.35 -17.19
CA ARG A 165 -2.13 13.16 -18.08
C ARG A 165 -2.16 11.85 -17.30
N VAL A 166 -1.39 11.76 -16.22
CA VAL A 166 -1.41 10.59 -15.33
C VAL A 166 -2.75 10.50 -14.60
N GLY A 167 -3.26 11.62 -14.08
CA GLY A 167 -4.57 11.71 -13.45
C GLY A 167 -5.72 11.22 -14.34
N GLN A 168 -5.71 11.61 -15.62
CA GLN A 168 -6.68 11.20 -16.65
C GLN A 168 -6.71 9.67 -16.89
N SER A 169 -5.64 8.95 -16.53
CA SER A 169 -5.55 7.49 -16.67
C SER A 169 -6.07 6.71 -15.46
N LEU A 170 -6.42 7.39 -14.36
CA LEU A 170 -6.92 6.76 -13.13
C LEU A 170 -8.32 6.19 -13.32
N SER A 171 -8.69 5.21 -12.48
CA SER A 171 -10.06 4.68 -12.41
C SER A 171 -10.95 5.67 -11.67
N GLY A 172 -11.66 6.54 -12.41
CA GLY A 172 -12.49 7.60 -11.85
C GLY A 172 -11.72 8.90 -11.64
N PRO A 173 -11.18 9.50 -12.71
CA PRO A 173 -10.50 10.80 -12.61
C PRO A 173 -11.50 11.89 -12.16
N PRO A 174 -11.03 12.99 -11.55
CA PRO A 174 -11.85 14.19 -11.36
C PRO A 174 -12.41 14.70 -12.70
N ASP A 175 -13.64 15.20 -12.67
CA ASP A 175 -14.37 15.62 -13.88
C ASP A 175 -13.72 16.85 -14.52
N GLU A 176 -13.04 17.68 -13.72
CA GLU A 176 -12.39 18.92 -14.13
C GLU A 176 -11.14 18.69 -14.99
N ILE A 177 -10.53 17.51 -14.89
CA ILE A 177 -9.29 17.19 -15.62
C ILE A 177 -9.53 16.33 -16.86
N VAL A 178 -10.78 16.02 -17.22
CA VAL A 178 -11.12 15.23 -18.41
C VAL A 178 -11.71 16.10 -19.53
N GLY A 179 -11.85 15.52 -20.74
CA GLY A 179 -12.46 16.20 -21.89
C GLY A 179 -11.51 17.08 -22.71
N PHE A 180 -10.22 17.15 -22.35
CA PHE A 180 -9.19 17.84 -23.12
C PHE A 180 -7.86 17.08 -23.10
N LYS A 181 -6.97 17.38 -24.04
CA LYS A 181 -5.60 16.87 -24.06
C LYS A 181 -4.70 17.82 -23.28
N ALA A 182 -4.16 17.38 -22.15
CA ALA A 182 -3.25 18.20 -21.34
C ALA A 182 -1.89 18.35 -22.02
N THR A 183 -1.60 19.55 -22.50
CA THR A 183 -0.32 19.95 -23.10
C THR A 183 0.41 20.95 -22.24
N THR A 184 -0.25 22.04 -21.86
CA THR A 184 0.31 23.15 -21.07
C THR A 184 -0.41 23.35 -19.75
N GLN A 185 -1.63 22.81 -19.64
CA GLN A 185 -2.55 23.03 -18.53
C GLN A 185 -1.95 22.61 -17.19
N ALA A 186 -2.36 23.30 -16.13
CA ALA A 186 -2.03 22.94 -14.76
C ALA A 186 -3.28 23.01 -13.88
N ALA A 187 -3.29 22.24 -12.80
CA ALA A 187 -4.38 22.19 -11.85
C ALA A 187 -3.94 22.66 -10.47
N LEU A 188 -4.85 23.36 -9.77
CA LEU A 188 -4.76 23.65 -8.34
C LEU A 188 -5.86 22.90 -7.60
N LEU A 189 -5.48 21.98 -6.73
CA LEU A 189 -6.39 21.42 -5.72
C LEU A 189 -6.36 22.34 -4.50
N VAL A 190 -7.52 22.90 -4.16
CA VAL A 190 -7.69 23.85 -3.07
C VAL A 190 -8.59 23.23 -2.00
N GLU A 191 -8.19 23.32 -0.74
CA GLU A 191 -9.00 22.85 0.38
C GLU A 191 -9.04 23.89 1.51
N TYR A 192 -10.26 24.11 2.01
CA TYR A 192 -10.57 24.90 3.18
C TYR A 192 -11.01 23.97 4.31
N ARG A 193 -10.57 24.27 5.53
CA ARG A 193 -10.93 23.50 6.72
C ARG A 193 -11.12 24.40 7.93
N THR A 194 -12.16 24.13 8.72
CA THR A 194 -12.46 24.90 9.92
C THR A 194 -13.28 24.05 10.91
N ALA A 195 -13.23 24.45 12.18
CA ALA A 195 -14.08 23.89 13.23
C ALA A 195 -15.53 24.42 13.19
N ASP A 196 -15.76 25.57 12.56
CA ASP A 196 -17.06 26.25 12.51
C ASP A 196 -17.67 26.19 11.10
N PRO A 197 -18.87 25.59 10.92
CA PRO A 197 -19.52 25.53 9.61
C PRO A 197 -19.91 26.90 9.06
N ALA A 198 -20.19 27.92 9.89
CA ALA A 198 -20.50 29.27 9.41
C ALA A 198 -19.26 29.92 8.78
N HIS A 199 -18.11 29.79 9.44
CA HIS A 199 -16.84 30.26 8.90
C HIS A 199 -16.45 29.54 7.59
N LEU A 200 -16.85 28.28 7.40
CA LEU A 200 -16.61 27.58 6.12
C LEU A 200 -17.36 28.25 4.96
N LEU A 201 -18.57 28.76 5.21
CA LEU A 201 -19.36 29.48 4.21
C LEU A 201 -18.68 30.79 3.82
N ASP A 202 -18.15 31.53 4.79
CA ASP A 202 -17.41 32.77 4.55
C ASP A 202 -16.14 32.51 3.72
N LEU A 203 -15.33 31.51 4.11
CA LEU A 203 -14.14 31.09 3.35
C LEU A 203 -14.48 30.67 1.93
N SER A 204 -15.60 29.94 1.75
CA SER A 204 -16.05 29.50 0.44
C SER A 204 -16.49 30.67 -0.45
N ALA A 205 -17.24 31.63 0.11
CA ALA A 205 -17.67 32.83 -0.62
C ALA A 205 -16.49 33.72 -1.01
N ASP A 206 -15.47 33.82 -0.14
CA ASP A 206 -14.24 34.53 -0.44
C ASP A 206 -13.44 33.87 -1.56
N ALA A 207 -13.31 32.53 -1.51
CA ALA A 207 -12.68 31.74 -2.55
C ALA A 207 -13.38 31.90 -3.91
N GLU A 208 -14.71 31.78 -3.94
CA GLU A 208 -15.50 31.95 -5.16
C GLU A 208 -15.31 33.33 -5.80
N ARG A 209 -15.24 34.39 -4.99
CA ARG A 209 -14.99 35.75 -5.49
C ARG A 209 -13.63 35.86 -6.17
N VAL A 210 -12.60 35.23 -5.61
CA VAL A 210 -11.26 35.20 -6.20
C VAL A 210 -11.26 34.34 -7.46
N PHE A 211 -11.84 33.13 -7.44
CA PHE A 211 -11.93 32.27 -8.62
C PHE A 211 -12.63 32.94 -9.80
N ASN A 212 -13.69 33.72 -9.56
CA ASN A 212 -14.39 34.48 -10.61
C ASN A 212 -13.54 35.57 -11.29
N GLN A 213 -12.37 35.90 -10.73
CA GLN A 213 -11.42 36.87 -11.30
C GLN A 213 -10.22 36.18 -11.98
N LEU A 214 -10.09 34.86 -11.85
CA LEU A 214 -9.00 34.08 -12.41
C LEU A 214 -9.40 33.48 -13.77
N ASP A 215 -8.43 33.39 -14.69
CA ASP A 215 -8.64 32.79 -16.00
C ASP A 215 -8.47 31.26 -15.93
N THR A 216 -9.54 30.57 -15.55
CA THR A 216 -9.61 29.11 -15.49
C THR A 216 -10.33 28.55 -16.72
N LEU A 217 -10.02 27.31 -17.11
CA LEU A 217 -10.61 26.66 -18.28
C LEU A 217 -12.13 26.45 -18.17
N ALA A 218 -12.63 26.36 -16.94
CA ALA A 218 -14.04 26.25 -16.62
C ALA A 218 -14.32 27.01 -15.31
N PRO A 219 -15.59 27.41 -15.06
CA PRO A 219 -15.99 27.96 -13.77
C PRO A 219 -15.64 26.99 -12.63
N VAL A 220 -15.01 27.51 -11.58
CA VAL A 220 -14.61 26.72 -10.41
C VAL A 220 -15.69 26.80 -9.34
N ALA A 221 -16.14 25.65 -8.86
CA ALA A 221 -17.08 25.56 -7.75
C ALA A 221 -16.40 25.02 -6.49
N ILE A 222 -16.71 25.61 -5.34
CA ILE A 222 -16.34 25.06 -4.03
C ILE A 222 -17.38 24.00 -3.64
N SER A 223 -16.93 22.81 -3.26
CA SER A 223 -17.83 21.70 -2.94
C SER A 223 -17.49 21.05 -1.61
N THR A 224 -18.54 20.74 -0.85
CA THR A 224 -18.47 19.94 0.38
C THR A 224 -18.80 18.47 0.13
N ASP A 225 -18.96 18.04 -1.13
CA ASP A 225 -19.23 16.65 -1.49
C ASP A 225 -18.03 15.74 -1.17
N PRO A 226 -18.16 14.77 -0.24
CA PRO A 226 -17.09 13.84 0.08
C PRO A 226 -16.62 13.01 -1.12
N SER A 227 -17.50 12.72 -2.09
CA SER A 227 -17.15 11.93 -3.28
C SER A 227 -16.23 12.71 -4.21
N MET A 228 -16.59 13.96 -4.54
CA MET A 228 -15.71 14.85 -5.32
C MET A 228 -14.36 15.02 -4.62
N ARG A 229 -14.37 15.34 -3.31
CA ARG A 229 -13.14 15.47 -2.51
C ARG A 229 -12.27 14.22 -2.60
N ALA A 230 -12.86 13.03 -2.47
CA ALA A 230 -12.14 11.77 -2.56
C ALA A 230 -11.50 11.55 -3.94
N ARG A 231 -12.19 11.89 -5.04
CA ARG A 231 -11.62 11.83 -6.40
C ARG A 231 -10.44 12.79 -6.56
N ALA A 232 -10.60 14.05 -6.14
CA ALA A 232 -9.57 15.07 -6.25
C ALA A 232 -8.31 14.74 -5.43
N TRP A 233 -8.47 14.29 -4.19
CA TRP A 233 -7.34 13.82 -3.38
C TRP A 233 -6.77 12.49 -3.86
N GLY A 234 -7.59 11.62 -4.45
CA GLY A 234 -7.14 10.39 -5.10
C GLY A 234 -6.18 10.67 -6.24
N PHE A 235 -6.46 11.71 -7.04
CA PHE A 235 -5.55 12.21 -8.07
C PHE A 235 -4.22 12.70 -7.47
N ARG A 236 -4.25 13.47 -6.37
CA ARG A 236 -3.04 14.06 -5.77
C ARG A 236 -2.15 13.09 -4.96
N LYS A 237 -2.73 12.20 -4.14
CA LYS A 237 -1.97 11.38 -3.17
C LYS A 237 -1.09 10.30 -3.80
N GLY A 238 -1.50 9.76 -4.96
CA GLY A 238 -0.73 8.75 -5.70
C GLY A 238 0.27 9.31 -6.71
N LEU A 239 0.26 10.64 -6.92
CA LEU A 239 0.83 11.28 -8.09
C LEU A 239 2.32 10.96 -8.31
N TYR A 240 3.15 11.09 -7.28
CA TYR A 240 4.59 10.80 -7.39
C TYR A 240 4.84 9.40 -7.96
N ALA A 241 4.22 8.39 -7.35
CA ALA A 241 4.44 7.01 -7.75
C ALA A 241 3.88 6.73 -9.15
N SER A 242 2.72 7.31 -9.51
CA SER A 242 2.12 7.15 -10.83
C SER A 242 2.94 7.84 -11.93
N VAL A 243 3.43 9.05 -11.69
CA VAL A 243 4.34 9.79 -12.58
C VAL A 243 5.65 9.04 -12.75
N ALA A 244 6.29 8.66 -11.64
CA ALA A 244 7.51 7.88 -11.71
C ALA A 244 7.26 6.54 -12.40
N GLY A 245 6.11 5.89 -12.21
CA GLY A 245 5.74 4.67 -12.92
C GLY A 245 5.54 4.83 -14.43
N ALA A 246 5.26 6.05 -14.91
CA ALA A 246 5.10 6.38 -16.33
C ALA A 246 6.44 6.70 -17.03
N ARG A 247 7.54 6.78 -16.28
CA ARG A 247 8.88 7.04 -16.84
C ARG A 247 9.32 5.93 -17.82
N PRO A 248 10.26 6.22 -18.73
CA PRO A 248 10.85 5.19 -19.59
C PRO A 248 11.48 4.06 -18.78
N VAL A 249 11.25 2.80 -19.20
CA VAL A 249 11.79 1.60 -18.54
C VAL A 249 13.31 1.66 -18.51
N GLY A 250 13.91 1.34 -17.35
CA GLY A 250 15.36 1.38 -17.14
C GLY A 250 15.92 2.76 -16.78
N THR A 251 15.05 3.76 -16.55
CA THR A 251 15.47 5.04 -15.98
C THR A 251 15.24 5.07 -14.46
N THR A 252 16.09 5.82 -13.76
CA THR A 252 15.91 6.19 -12.36
C THR A 252 15.10 7.47 -12.31
N ALA A 253 14.04 7.47 -11.48
CA ALA A 253 13.32 8.67 -11.12
C ALA A 253 14.06 9.37 -9.98
N LEU A 254 14.54 10.58 -10.22
CA LEU A 254 15.17 11.43 -9.21
C LEU A 254 14.16 12.54 -8.87
N LEU A 255 13.66 12.50 -7.63
CA LEU A 255 12.70 13.47 -7.11
C LEU A 255 13.43 14.49 -6.24
N GLU A 256 13.29 15.75 -6.59
CA GLU A 256 13.79 16.88 -5.83
C GLU A 256 12.64 17.72 -5.29
N ASP A 257 12.95 18.50 -4.26
CA ASP A 257 12.03 19.40 -3.58
C ASP A 257 12.77 20.69 -3.23
N ILE A 258 12.18 21.82 -3.58
CA ILE A 258 12.71 23.16 -3.33
C ILE A 258 11.62 24.02 -2.74
N VAL A 259 11.99 25.13 -2.12
CA VAL A 259 11.02 26.11 -1.66
C VAL A 259 11.48 27.51 -1.95
N VAL A 260 10.58 28.32 -2.48
CA VAL A 260 10.78 29.73 -2.76
C VAL A 260 9.69 30.55 -2.08
N PRO A 261 9.87 31.86 -1.86
CA PRO A 261 8.78 32.72 -1.46
C PRO A 261 7.59 32.55 -2.40
N VAL A 262 6.36 32.50 -1.86
CA VAL A 262 5.13 32.26 -2.65
C VAL A 262 4.98 33.28 -3.78
N SER A 263 5.43 34.52 -3.57
CA SER A 263 5.45 35.58 -4.60
C SER A 263 6.37 35.26 -5.79
N SER A 264 7.37 34.42 -5.60
CA SER A 264 8.37 34.03 -6.60
C SER A 264 8.05 32.68 -7.26
N LEU A 265 6.94 32.02 -6.87
CA LEU A 265 6.59 30.66 -7.29
C LEU A 265 6.48 30.53 -8.82
N ALA A 266 5.79 31.45 -9.47
CA ALA A 266 5.64 31.45 -10.93
C ALA A 266 6.98 31.59 -11.65
N ASP A 267 7.86 32.45 -11.14
CA ASP A 267 9.19 32.69 -11.71
C ASP A 267 10.08 31.45 -11.55
N ALA A 268 10.01 30.79 -10.40
CA ALA A 268 10.69 29.52 -10.16
C ALA A 268 10.20 28.40 -11.08
N CYS A 269 8.87 28.27 -11.29
CA CYS A 269 8.32 27.30 -12.24
C CYS A 269 8.84 27.53 -13.67
N ARG A 270 8.89 28.79 -14.13
CA ARG A 270 9.46 29.12 -15.45
C ARG A 270 10.95 28.85 -15.53
N GLY A 271 11.71 29.16 -14.47
CA GLY A 271 13.14 28.87 -14.40
C GLY A 271 13.44 27.37 -14.46
N LEU A 272 12.65 26.55 -13.77
CA LEU A 272 12.75 25.09 -13.83
C LEU A 272 12.46 24.56 -15.24
N ASP A 273 11.42 25.06 -15.91
CA ASP A 273 11.09 24.65 -17.28
C ASP A 273 12.24 24.94 -18.27
N VAL A 274 12.87 26.12 -18.13
CA VAL A 274 14.07 26.48 -18.90
C VAL A 274 15.23 25.52 -18.60
N LEU A 275 15.53 25.26 -17.32
CA LEU A 275 16.60 24.33 -16.92
C LEU A 275 16.35 22.91 -17.46
N PHE A 276 15.10 22.43 -17.41
CA PHE A 276 14.75 21.14 -18.00
C PHE A 276 15.04 21.12 -19.50
N GLY A 277 14.66 22.17 -20.24
CA GLY A 277 14.93 22.29 -21.66
C GLY A 277 16.43 22.29 -21.99
N GLU A 278 17.23 23.08 -21.27
CA GLU A 278 18.68 23.20 -21.47
C GLU A 278 19.42 21.89 -21.23
N HIS A 279 18.95 21.08 -20.29
CA HIS A 279 19.55 19.79 -19.94
C HIS A 279 18.87 18.59 -20.61
N GLY A 280 17.78 18.77 -21.35
CA GLY A 280 17.09 17.68 -22.05
C GLY A 280 16.18 16.83 -21.16
N TYR A 281 15.72 17.36 -20.03
CA TYR A 281 14.75 16.75 -19.12
C TYR A 281 13.31 17.17 -19.43
N ASN A 282 12.91 17.18 -20.71
CA ASN A 282 11.63 17.72 -21.18
C ASN A 282 10.38 16.97 -20.66
N ASP A 283 10.54 15.73 -20.21
CA ASP A 283 9.46 14.91 -19.63
C ASP A 283 9.36 15.08 -18.10
N SER A 284 10.04 16.09 -17.54
CA SER A 284 9.98 16.38 -16.12
C SER A 284 8.58 16.78 -15.69
N VAL A 285 8.29 16.53 -14.42
CA VAL A 285 6.99 16.83 -13.83
C VAL A 285 7.19 17.78 -12.67
N ILE A 286 6.38 18.84 -12.60
CA ILE A 286 6.30 19.77 -11.47
C ILE A 286 4.97 19.58 -10.75
N PHE A 287 5.04 19.40 -9.43
CA PHE A 287 3.88 19.40 -8.54
C PHE A 287 4.28 19.86 -7.13
N GLY A 288 3.35 20.30 -6.28
CA GLY A 288 3.72 20.55 -4.89
C GLY A 288 2.79 21.39 -4.04
N HIS A 289 3.23 21.62 -2.80
CA HIS A 289 2.53 22.37 -1.77
C HIS A 289 2.66 23.88 -2.04
N ALA A 290 2.00 24.35 -3.09
CA ALA A 290 2.09 25.71 -3.61
C ALA A 290 1.78 26.78 -2.56
N LYS A 291 0.87 26.49 -1.62
CA LYS A 291 0.56 27.39 -0.49
C LYS A 291 1.80 27.78 0.32
N ASP A 292 2.74 26.85 0.49
CA ASP A 292 3.95 27.06 1.27
C ASP A 292 5.17 27.38 0.38
N GLY A 293 4.95 27.63 -0.92
CA GLY A 293 6.01 27.89 -1.89
C GLY A 293 6.89 26.68 -2.23
N ASN A 294 6.48 25.49 -1.78
CA ASN A 294 7.24 24.24 -1.95
C ASN A 294 6.88 23.57 -3.28
N LEU A 295 7.88 23.38 -4.13
CA LEU A 295 7.79 22.70 -5.42
C LEU A 295 8.57 21.40 -5.37
N HIS A 296 7.94 20.33 -5.81
CA HIS A 296 8.59 19.08 -6.15
C HIS A 296 8.73 18.99 -7.66
N PHE A 297 9.85 18.45 -8.10
CA PHE A 297 9.98 18.06 -9.49
C PHE A 297 10.72 16.74 -9.64
N MET A 298 10.45 16.05 -10.74
CA MET A 298 11.06 14.77 -11.03
C MET A 298 11.74 14.81 -12.39
N ILE A 299 13.01 14.40 -12.41
CA ILE A 299 13.74 14.07 -13.64
C ILE A 299 13.88 12.56 -13.75
N ALA A 300 13.93 12.05 -14.98
CA ALA A 300 14.16 10.64 -15.25
C ALA A 300 15.36 10.49 -16.20
N ASP A 301 16.35 9.69 -15.81
CA ASP A 301 17.55 9.44 -16.60
C ASP A 301 18.09 8.05 -16.28
N ARG A 302 18.96 7.51 -17.14
CA ARG A 302 19.69 6.27 -16.85
C ARG A 302 20.82 6.49 -15.85
N PHE A 303 21.38 7.71 -15.83
CA PHE A 303 22.57 8.08 -15.03
C PHE A 303 23.76 7.14 -15.28
N GLU A 304 23.90 6.68 -16.52
CA GLU A 304 24.97 5.79 -16.97
C GLU A 304 26.02 6.58 -17.76
N GLY A 305 27.28 6.49 -17.33
CA GLY A 305 28.41 7.13 -18.01
C GLY A 305 28.58 8.63 -17.72
N ASP A 306 29.73 9.16 -18.11
CA ASP A 306 30.18 10.51 -17.73
C ASP A 306 29.29 11.63 -18.28
N GLU A 307 28.67 11.44 -19.44
CA GLU A 307 27.79 12.44 -20.04
C GLU A 307 26.52 12.66 -19.22
N ALA A 308 25.82 11.58 -18.84
CA ALA A 308 24.60 11.65 -18.05
C ALA A 308 24.86 12.19 -16.64
N ILE A 309 25.98 11.78 -16.04
CA ILE A 309 26.44 12.29 -14.74
C ILE A 309 26.80 13.77 -14.81
N GLY A 310 27.56 14.19 -15.82
CA GLY A 310 27.92 15.60 -16.01
C GLY A 310 26.71 16.48 -16.35
N ARG A 311 25.68 15.93 -17.00
CA ARG A 311 24.40 16.62 -17.20
C ARG A 311 23.71 16.89 -15.86
N LEU A 312 23.61 15.88 -14.98
CA LEU A 312 23.03 16.04 -13.65
C LEU A 312 23.79 17.07 -12.80
N ASP A 313 25.13 17.04 -12.87
CA ASP A 313 25.98 17.99 -12.14
C ASP A 313 25.65 19.44 -12.51
N ARG A 314 25.68 19.76 -13.81
CA ARG A 314 25.35 21.10 -14.32
C ARG A 314 23.90 21.51 -14.03
N PHE A 315 22.96 20.57 -14.15
CA PHE A 315 21.55 20.82 -13.81
C PHE A 315 21.39 21.17 -12.33
N THR A 316 22.07 20.43 -11.44
CA THR A 316 22.02 20.67 -9.99
C THR A 316 22.63 22.03 -9.65
N ASP A 317 23.74 22.41 -10.28
CA ASP A 317 24.34 23.73 -10.07
C ASP A 317 23.40 24.88 -10.49
N GLY A 318 22.76 24.76 -11.66
CA GLY A 318 21.78 25.74 -12.14
C GLY A 318 20.53 25.81 -11.26
N LEU A 319 20.06 24.67 -10.74
CA LEU A 319 18.98 24.60 -9.77
C LEU A 319 19.34 25.36 -8.48
N VAL A 320 20.56 25.17 -7.97
CA VAL A 320 21.02 25.84 -6.75
C VAL A 320 21.02 27.35 -6.94
N ASP A 321 21.53 27.85 -8.06
CA ASP A 321 21.51 29.29 -8.36
C ASP A 321 20.08 29.83 -8.48
N LEU A 322 19.20 29.14 -9.24
CA LEU A 322 17.79 29.52 -9.39
C LEU A 322 17.08 29.70 -8.04
N VAL A 323 17.27 28.76 -7.11
CA VAL A 323 16.59 28.78 -5.81
C VAL A 323 17.17 29.84 -4.88
N LEU A 324 18.51 29.94 -4.80
CA LEU A 324 19.16 30.90 -3.90
C LEU A 324 18.95 32.35 -4.36
N ASP A 325 18.95 32.62 -5.67
CA ASP A 325 18.66 33.93 -6.24
C ASP A 325 17.21 34.37 -5.98
N ALA A 326 16.27 33.41 -5.93
CA ALA A 326 14.89 33.66 -5.53
C ALA A 326 14.71 33.85 -4.02
N GLY A 327 15.78 33.72 -3.22
CA GLY A 327 15.76 33.80 -1.75
C GLY A 327 15.11 32.58 -1.08
N GLY A 328 15.10 31.43 -1.77
CA GLY A 328 14.53 30.17 -1.30
C GLY A 328 15.49 29.28 -0.49
N ASN A 329 15.00 28.09 -0.13
CA ASN A 329 15.80 27.00 0.43
C ASN A 329 15.91 25.85 -0.57
N LEU A 330 17.10 25.24 -0.61
CA LEU A 330 17.44 24.15 -1.51
C LEU A 330 16.69 22.85 -1.22
N LYS A 331 16.14 22.71 -0.01
CA LYS A 331 15.39 21.54 0.46
C LYS A 331 14.25 21.96 1.37
N ALA A 332 13.05 21.50 1.06
CA ALA A 332 11.85 21.83 1.82
C ALA A 332 11.53 20.75 2.87
N GLU A 333 11.47 19.49 2.47
CA GLU A 333 10.91 18.37 3.27
C GLU A 333 11.72 17.07 3.21
N HIS A 334 12.46 16.80 2.12
CA HIS A 334 13.09 15.49 1.92
C HIS A 334 14.44 15.31 2.64
N GLY A 335 14.97 16.37 3.26
CA GLY A 335 16.30 16.36 3.89
C GLY A 335 17.41 16.76 2.93
N THR A 336 18.59 17.04 3.49
CA THR A 336 19.83 17.35 2.76
C THR A 336 20.40 16.09 2.10
N GLY A 337 20.44 14.98 2.83
CA GLY A 337 21.06 13.74 2.38
C GLY A 337 22.53 13.91 1.99
N ARG A 338 22.96 13.08 1.04
CA ARG A 338 24.23 13.25 0.30
C ARG A 338 24.05 14.14 -0.93
N ALA A 339 22.83 14.17 -1.47
CA ALA A 339 22.48 14.87 -2.70
C ALA A 339 22.69 16.39 -2.59
N MET A 340 22.42 16.98 -1.42
CA MET A 340 22.60 18.43 -1.21
C MET A 340 23.68 18.80 -0.20
N ALA A 341 24.39 17.82 0.38
CA ALA A 341 25.46 18.07 1.36
C ALA A 341 26.56 19.05 0.84
N PRO A 342 27.03 18.96 -0.42
CA PRO A 342 28.02 19.91 -0.95
C PRO A 342 27.54 21.37 -0.98
N PHE A 343 26.22 21.60 -0.97
CA PHE A 343 25.61 22.91 -1.19
C PHE A 343 25.15 23.59 0.11
N VAL A 344 25.22 22.93 1.27
CA VAL A 344 24.86 23.52 2.58
C VAL A 344 25.60 24.83 2.82
N ARG A 345 26.90 24.87 2.52
CA ARG A 345 27.73 26.08 2.67
C ARG A 345 27.26 27.22 1.77
N ARG A 346 26.78 26.94 0.55
CA ARG A 346 26.27 27.98 -0.38
C ARG A 346 25.02 28.66 0.17
N GLN A 347 24.13 27.91 0.84
CA GLN A 347 22.91 28.50 1.40
C GLN A 347 23.17 29.35 2.66
N TYR A 348 24.04 28.87 3.56
CA TYR A 348 24.21 29.49 4.89
C TYR A 348 25.44 30.40 5.01
N GLY A 349 26.38 30.30 4.08
CA GLY A 349 27.68 30.96 4.17
C GLY A 349 28.61 30.33 5.21
N ASP A 350 29.82 30.89 5.30
CA ASP A 350 30.94 30.29 6.04
C ASP A 350 30.68 30.18 7.54
N GLU A 351 30.08 31.21 8.14
CA GLU A 351 29.90 31.29 9.59
C GLU A 351 28.96 30.20 10.12
N LEU A 352 27.75 30.12 9.56
CA LEU A 352 26.75 29.15 9.98
C LEU A 352 27.12 27.73 9.55
N TYR A 353 27.79 27.54 8.41
CA TYR A 353 28.33 26.24 8.03
C TYR A 353 29.37 25.73 9.04
N GLN A 354 30.27 26.60 9.52
CA GLN A 354 31.23 26.25 10.57
C GLN A 354 30.54 25.88 11.89
N VAL A 355 29.45 26.57 12.27
CA VAL A 355 28.63 26.19 13.42
C VAL A 355 28.08 24.77 13.28
N MET A 356 27.54 24.42 12.11
CA MET A 356 27.02 23.07 11.85
C MET A 356 28.14 22.01 11.88
N CYS A 357 29.29 22.29 11.29
CA CYS A 357 30.47 21.41 11.36
C CYS A 357 30.94 21.18 12.80
N GLU A 358 30.98 22.24 13.62
CA GLU A 358 31.35 22.14 15.03
C GLU A 358 30.31 21.37 15.84
N LEU A 359 29.01 21.59 15.59
CA LEU A 359 27.93 20.80 16.18
C LEU A 359 28.10 19.30 15.89
N LYS A 360 28.33 18.93 14.63
CA LYS A 360 28.58 17.53 14.23
C LYS A 360 29.77 16.94 14.99
N ARG A 361 30.89 17.66 15.11
CA ARG A 361 32.07 17.18 15.86
C ARG A 361 31.85 17.10 17.37
N LEU A 362 30.94 17.90 17.93
CA LEU A 362 30.59 17.83 19.35
C LEU A 362 29.77 16.56 19.64
N CYS A 363 28.74 16.30 18.84
CA CYS A 363 27.85 15.14 18.99
C CYS A 363 28.51 13.83 18.58
N ASP A 364 29.30 13.83 17.50
CA ASP A 364 29.93 12.63 16.94
C ASP A 364 31.41 12.87 16.59
N PRO A 365 32.30 12.81 17.60
CA PRO A 365 33.72 13.12 17.42
C PRO A 365 34.47 12.08 16.59
N ALA A 366 33.97 10.84 16.58
CA ALA A 366 34.55 9.73 15.82
C ALA A 366 34.03 9.67 14.38
N GLY A 367 32.97 10.43 14.03
CA GLY A 367 32.40 10.46 12.69
C GLY A 367 31.67 9.18 12.29
N VAL A 368 31.13 8.44 13.26
CA VAL A 368 30.48 7.13 13.00
C VAL A 368 29.01 7.25 12.60
N LEU A 369 28.35 8.34 12.96
CA LEU A 369 26.93 8.55 12.69
C LEU A 369 26.71 9.08 11.27
N ASN A 370 26.25 8.19 10.39
CA ASN A 370 25.84 8.45 9.00
C ASN A 370 26.82 9.36 8.21
N PRO A 371 28.05 8.90 7.96
CA PRO A 371 29.10 9.72 7.36
C PRO A 371 28.75 10.22 5.94
N GLY A 372 29.15 11.46 5.66
CA GLY A 372 28.94 12.14 4.38
C GLY A 372 27.51 12.65 4.14
N VAL A 373 26.62 12.54 5.12
CA VAL A 373 25.25 13.10 5.08
C VAL A 373 25.22 14.45 5.80
N ILE A 374 24.52 15.42 5.22
CA ILE A 374 24.44 16.84 5.64
C ILE A 374 25.79 17.57 5.56
N ILE A 375 26.80 17.08 6.29
CA ILE A 375 28.17 17.62 6.27
C ILE A 375 29.05 16.67 5.48
N SER A 376 29.64 17.19 4.40
CA SER A 376 30.53 16.44 3.51
C SER A 376 31.70 17.31 3.09
N ASP A 377 32.89 16.71 3.06
CA ASP A 377 34.09 17.32 2.47
C ASP A 377 34.25 16.94 0.99
N ASP A 378 33.40 16.06 0.45
CA ASP A 378 33.40 15.66 -0.96
C ASP A 378 32.50 16.59 -1.79
N PRO A 379 33.06 17.45 -2.66
CA PRO A 379 32.30 18.40 -3.48
C PRO A 379 31.50 17.73 -4.61
N GLN A 380 31.64 16.42 -4.80
CA GLN A 380 30.99 15.64 -5.84
C GLN A 380 30.09 14.55 -5.24
N ALA A 381 29.76 14.64 -3.95
CA ALA A 381 28.93 13.66 -3.27
C ALA A 381 27.54 13.48 -3.92
N HIS A 382 27.00 14.55 -4.52
CA HIS A 382 25.66 14.58 -5.14
C HIS A 382 25.55 13.75 -6.41
N ILE A 383 26.66 13.47 -7.09
CA ILE A 383 26.70 12.67 -8.32
C ILE A 383 27.28 11.26 -8.12
N ARG A 384 27.56 10.86 -6.87
CA ARG A 384 28.16 9.56 -6.54
C ARG A 384 27.12 8.59 -6.02
N GLY A 385 27.32 7.30 -6.31
CA GLY A 385 26.49 6.23 -5.78
C GLY A 385 25.02 6.32 -6.20
N ILE A 386 24.74 6.92 -7.36
CA ILE A 386 23.39 7.02 -7.90
C ILE A 386 22.86 5.62 -8.13
N LYS A 387 21.69 5.35 -7.55
CA LYS A 387 21.01 4.08 -7.74
C LYS A 387 20.45 4.00 -9.14
N THR A 388 21.03 3.13 -9.98
CA THR A 388 20.52 2.84 -11.31
C THR A 388 19.41 1.78 -11.27
N VAL A 389 18.50 1.83 -12.24
CA VAL A 389 17.40 0.86 -12.37
C VAL A 389 17.62 0.02 -13.61
N VAL A 390 17.88 -1.28 -13.42
CA VAL A 390 17.94 -2.24 -14.52
C VAL A 390 16.54 -2.82 -14.80
N PRO A 391 16.13 -2.96 -16.07
CA PRO A 391 14.92 -3.68 -16.43
C PRO A 391 15.01 -5.16 -16.04
N ILE A 392 13.87 -5.72 -15.63
CA ILE A 392 13.73 -7.14 -15.27
C ILE A 392 12.51 -7.75 -15.96
N GLU A 393 11.36 -7.78 -15.30
CA GLU A 393 10.10 -8.29 -15.84
C GLU A 393 9.08 -7.15 -15.96
N GLU A 394 8.32 -7.14 -17.06
CA GLU A 394 7.33 -6.10 -17.38
C GLU A 394 6.29 -5.89 -16.27
N GLU A 395 5.95 -6.95 -15.52
CA GLU A 395 5.00 -6.90 -14.42
C GLU A 395 5.43 -5.94 -13.29
N VAL A 396 6.74 -5.66 -13.18
CA VAL A 396 7.33 -4.92 -12.05
C VAL A 396 8.27 -3.78 -12.45
N ASP A 397 8.57 -3.59 -13.74
CA ASP A 397 9.52 -2.54 -14.19
C ASP A 397 9.08 -1.11 -13.84
N ARG A 398 7.76 -0.90 -13.70
CA ARG A 398 7.19 0.37 -13.22
C ARG A 398 7.50 0.67 -11.75
N CYS A 399 8.07 -0.28 -11.00
CA CYS A 399 8.34 -0.12 -9.57
C CYS A 399 9.35 1.01 -9.31
N VAL A 400 8.97 1.87 -8.36
CA VAL A 400 9.75 3.01 -7.85
C VAL A 400 10.30 2.76 -6.45
N GLU A 401 10.09 1.54 -5.93
CA GLU A 401 10.60 1.09 -4.64
C GLU A 401 10.13 1.90 -3.42
N CYS A 402 8.92 2.47 -3.48
CA CYS A 402 8.31 3.27 -2.41
C CYS A 402 7.88 2.48 -1.17
N GLY A 403 7.65 1.17 -1.28
CA GLY A 403 7.34 0.31 -0.12
C GLY A 403 5.87 0.28 0.32
N TYR A 404 4.93 0.99 -0.34
CA TYR A 404 3.50 0.92 0.01
C TYR A 404 2.93 -0.50 0.03
N CYS A 405 3.49 -1.39 -0.80
CA CYS A 405 3.09 -2.81 -0.89
C CYS A 405 3.57 -3.70 0.25
N GLU A 406 4.46 -3.23 1.13
CA GLU A 406 5.06 -4.06 2.18
C GLU A 406 4.08 -4.43 3.30
N PRO A 407 3.30 -3.48 3.87
CA PRO A 407 2.41 -3.80 4.99
C PRO A 407 1.34 -4.84 4.64
N VAL A 408 0.87 -4.91 3.39
CA VAL A 408 -0.21 -5.84 2.99
C VAL A 408 0.30 -7.24 2.62
N CYS A 409 1.61 -7.48 2.64
CA CYS A 409 2.18 -8.74 2.20
C CYS A 409 2.19 -9.79 3.32
N PRO A 410 1.65 -11.00 3.09
CA PRO A 410 1.63 -12.05 4.12
C PRO A 410 3.02 -12.56 4.51
N SER A 411 4.05 -12.32 3.69
CA SER A 411 5.42 -12.75 3.99
C SER A 411 6.29 -11.67 4.63
N ARG A 412 5.73 -10.51 4.99
CA ARG A 412 6.51 -9.36 5.52
C ARG A 412 7.29 -9.69 6.79
N ASP A 413 6.72 -10.56 7.63
CA ASP A 413 7.29 -10.99 8.91
C ASP A 413 7.97 -12.37 8.81
N LEU A 414 8.22 -12.87 7.59
CA LEU A 414 8.85 -14.18 7.35
C LEU A 414 10.07 -14.10 6.40
N THR A 415 9.91 -13.48 5.22
CA THR A 415 10.93 -13.42 4.17
C THR A 415 10.92 -12.07 3.45
N LEU A 416 10.83 -12.04 2.11
CA LEU A 416 10.86 -10.82 1.31
C LEU A 416 9.45 -10.25 1.13
N THR A 417 9.34 -8.94 1.23
CA THR A 417 8.17 -8.17 0.82
C THR A 417 8.10 -8.03 -0.72
N PRO A 418 6.99 -7.56 -1.32
CA PRO A 418 6.88 -7.38 -2.76
C PRO A 418 7.94 -6.42 -3.32
N ARG A 419 8.23 -5.30 -2.62
CA ARG A 419 9.31 -4.38 -3.00
C ARG A 419 10.67 -5.08 -2.93
N GLN A 420 10.98 -5.77 -1.83
CA GLN A 420 12.25 -6.46 -1.67
C GLN A 420 12.45 -7.56 -2.73
N ARG A 421 11.40 -8.28 -3.13
CA ARG A 421 11.44 -9.24 -4.24
C ARG A 421 11.93 -8.58 -5.53
N ILE A 422 11.37 -7.42 -5.87
CA ILE A 422 11.74 -6.64 -7.06
C ILE A 422 13.20 -6.18 -6.96
N VAL A 423 13.63 -5.69 -5.80
CA VAL A 423 15.01 -5.23 -5.56
C VAL A 423 16.02 -6.38 -5.73
N VAL A 424 15.74 -7.56 -5.17
CA VAL A 424 16.63 -8.72 -5.32
C VAL A 424 16.68 -9.20 -6.77
N ARG A 425 15.56 -9.17 -7.50
CA ARG A 425 15.54 -9.45 -8.95
C ARG A 425 16.43 -8.49 -9.74
N ARG A 426 16.35 -7.19 -9.43
CA ARG A 426 17.21 -6.17 -10.04
C ARG A 426 18.69 -6.41 -9.69
N ALA A 427 19.00 -6.74 -8.43
CA ALA A 427 20.36 -7.07 -8.01
C ALA A 427 20.92 -8.30 -8.75
N ILE A 428 20.11 -9.34 -8.96
CA ILE A 428 20.50 -10.51 -9.78
C ILE A 428 20.81 -10.08 -11.22
N SER A 429 19.95 -9.26 -11.82
CA SER A 429 20.13 -8.75 -13.19
C SER A 429 21.40 -7.89 -13.30
N GLN A 430 21.61 -6.98 -12.34
CA GLN A 430 22.78 -6.12 -12.28
C GLN A 430 24.08 -6.91 -12.09
N ALA A 431 24.10 -7.92 -11.22
CA ALA A 431 25.26 -8.80 -11.05
C ALA A 431 25.62 -9.53 -12.36
N ARG A 432 24.61 -10.01 -13.11
CA ARG A 432 24.84 -10.62 -14.43
C ARG A 432 25.42 -9.63 -15.44
N LEU A 433 24.89 -8.41 -15.50
CA LEU A 433 25.40 -7.35 -16.38
C LEU A 433 26.84 -6.94 -16.03
N ALA A 434 27.20 -6.98 -14.75
CA ALA A 434 28.56 -6.72 -14.28
C ALA A 434 29.52 -7.91 -14.46
N GLY A 435 29.03 -9.08 -14.94
CA GLY A 435 29.83 -10.30 -15.07
C GLY A 435 30.06 -11.06 -13.76
N ASP A 436 29.44 -10.65 -12.64
CA ASP A 436 29.53 -11.32 -11.35
C ASP A 436 28.56 -12.51 -11.28
N THR A 437 28.96 -13.59 -11.95
CA THR A 437 28.20 -14.83 -12.02
C THR A 437 28.07 -15.53 -10.66
N ALA A 438 29.03 -15.35 -9.75
CA ALA A 438 28.99 -15.94 -8.42
C ALA A 438 27.89 -15.30 -7.57
N LEU A 439 27.85 -13.97 -7.49
CA LEU A 439 26.80 -13.24 -6.78
C LEU A 439 25.43 -13.52 -7.39
N ALA A 440 25.31 -13.48 -8.72
CA ALA A 440 24.06 -13.77 -9.40
C ALA A 440 23.52 -15.18 -9.10
N SER A 441 24.41 -16.19 -9.00
CA SER A 441 24.05 -17.56 -8.67
C SER A 441 23.58 -17.72 -7.23
N THR A 442 24.32 -17.13 -6.27
CA THR A 442 23.94 -17.13 -4.85
C THR A 442 22.58 -16.48 -4.64
N LEU A 443 22.40 -15.25 -5.14
CA LEU A 443 21.13 -14.54 -5.02
C LEU A 443 19.98 -15.30 -5.68
N SER A 444 20.20 -15.93 -6.85
CA SER A 444 19.16 -16.72 -7.53
C SER A 444 18.75 -17.95 -6.71
N THR A 445 19.69 -18.58 -6.00
CA THR A 445 19.44 -19.74 -5.15
C THR A 445 18.62 -19.33 -3.92
N ASP A 446 19.04 -18.28 -3.22
CA ASP A 446 18.37 -17.77 -2.02
C ASP A 446 16.98 -17.19 -2.35
N TYR A 447 16.82 -16.62 -3.54
CA TYR A 447 15.55 -16.06 -4.02
C TYR A 447 14.45 -17.12 -4.19
N ARG A 448 14.79 -18.40 -4.37
CA ARG A 448 13.79 -19.45 -4.58
C ARG A 448 12.79 -19.50 -3.42
N TYR A 449 13.27 -19.69 -2.19
CA TYR A 449 12.39 -19.77 -1.03
C TYR A 449 11.78 -18.41 -0.69
N SER A 450 12.63 -17.38 -0.57
CA SER A 450 12.25 -16.06 -0.05
C SER A 450 11.43 -15.23 -1.06
N GLY A 451 11.66 -15.44 -2.35
CA GLY A 451 11.00 -14.72 -3.43
C GLY A 451 9.82 -15.46 -4.05
N ILE A 452 9.94 -16.77 -4.27
CA ILE A 452 8.93 -17.57 -4.99
C ILE A 452 8.09 -18.40 -4.02
N ASP A 453 8.72 -19.15 -3.13
CA ASP A 453 8.01 -20.16 -2.35
C ASP A 453 7.09 -19.53 -1.31
N THR A 454 7.57 -18.51 -0.61
CA THR A 454 6.81 -17.81 0.45
C THR A 454 5.85 -16.74 -0.06
N CYS A 455 5.72 -16.54 -1.37
CA CYS A 455 4.70 -15.65 -1.93
C CYS A 455 3.34 -16.36 -2.02
N ALA A 456 2.31 -15.81 -1.38
CA ALA A 456 0.95 -16.35 -1.45
C ALA A 456 0.31 -16.23 -2.85
N VAL A 457 0.81 -15.33 -3.70
CA VAL A 457 0.20 -14.94 -5.00
C VAL A 457 -1.25 -14.46 -4.87
N ASP A 458 -1.56 -13.84 -3.73
CA ASP A 458 -2.88 -13.29 -3.41
C ASP A 458 -3.23 -12.02 -4.19
N GLY A 459 -2.24 -11.23 -4.62
CA GLY A 459 -2.43 -9.95 -5.29
C GLY A 459 -2.68 -8.75 -4.37
N MET A 460 -2.56 -8.90 -3.05
CA MET A 460 -2.81 -7.79 -2.10
C MET A 460 -1.85 -6.62 -2.31
N CYS A 461 -0.62 -6.88 -2.74
CA CYS A 461 0.34 -5.83 -3.10
C CYS A 461 -0.20 -4.84 -4.16
N LYS A 462 -1.12 -5.27 -5.03
CA LYS A 462 -1.73 -4.42 -6.06
C LYS A 462 -2.69 -3.39 -5.47
N THR A 463 -3.41 -3.72 -4.39
CA THR A 463 -4.48 -2.87 -3.85
C THR A 463 -3.95 -1.57 -3.23
N THR A 464 -2.69 -1.58 -2.80
CA THR A 464 -2.01 -0.43 -2.20
C THR A 464 -0.91 0.16 -3.11
N CYS A 465 -0.55 -0.53 -4.20
CA CYS A 465 0.47 -0.05 -5.12
C CYS A 465 -0.09 1.06 -6.03
N PRO A 466 0.46 2.29 -6.00
CA PRO A 466 -0.08 3.40 -6.80
C PRO A 466 0.06 3.23 -8.32
N VAL A 467 0.92 2.29 -8.76
CA VAL A 467 1.12 1.92 -10.17
C VAL A 467 0.53 0.55 -10.52
N GLY A 468 -0.25 -0.04 -9.61
CA GLY A 468 -1.00 -1.27 -9.84
C GLY A 468 -0.13 -2.51 -10.07
N ILE A 469 1.06 -2.59 -9.46
CA ILE A 469 1.93 -3.76 -9.55
C ILE A 469 1.37 -4.92 -8.73
N ASP A 470 1.23 -6.08 -9.37
CA ASP A 470 0.87 -7.34 -8.73
C ASP A 470 2.08 -8.29 -8.81
N THR A 471 2.88 -8.36 -7.74
CA THR A 471 3.99 -9.33 -7.67
C THR A 471 3.50 -10.78 -7.62
N GLY A 472 2.21 -11.01 -7.33
CA GLY A 472 1.58 -12.31 -7.51
C GLY A 472 1.56 -12.75 -8.98
N GLN A 473 1.37 -11.84 -9.94
CA GLN A 473 1.52 -12.16 -11.37
C GLN A 473 2.97 -12.51 -11.71
N LEU A 474 3.94 -11.71 -11.23
CA LEU A 474 5.36 -12.00 -11.39
C LEU A 474 5.67 -13.41 -10.89
N VAL A 475 5.30 -13.74 -9.65
CA VAL A 475 5.61 -15.06 -9.08
C VAL A 475 4.87 -16.20 -9.82
N LYS A 476 3.63 -16.00 -10.29
CA LYS A 476 2.95 -16.98 -11.15
C LYS A 476 3.71 -17.22 -12.47
N ARG A 477 4.29 -16.17 -13.05
CA ARG A 477 5.20 -16.28 -14.21
C ARG A 477 6.46 -17.06 -13.86
N LEU A 478 7.13 -16.73 -12.76
CA LEU A 478 8.36 -17.41 -12.35
C LEU A 478 8.12 -18.89 -12.05
N ARG A 479 7.01 -19.23 -11.39
CA ARG A 479 6.62 -20.62 -11.15
C ARG A 479 6.36 -21.37 -12.44
N ARG A 480 5.80 -20.72 -13.47
CA ARG A 480 5.59 -21.29 -14.80
C ARG A 480 6.93 -21.55 -15.52
N GLU A 481 7.90 -20.64 -15.37
CA GLU A 481 9.23 -20.76 -15.97
C GLU A 481 10.09 -21.85 -15.29
N ASP A 482 9.90 -22.10 -13.98
CA ASP A 482 10.64 -23.12 -13.21
C ASP A 482 10.02 -24.53 -13.29
N GLN A 483 8.99 -24.76 -14.13
CA GLN A 483 8.29 -26.05 -14.14
C GLN A 483 9.09 -27.18 -14.77
N ARG A 484 9.18 -28.30 -14.05
CA ARG A 484 9.63 -29.58 -14.61
C ARG A 484 8.52 -30.22 -15.46
N THR A 485 8.85 -30.60 -16.69
CA THR A 485 7.90 -31.17 -17.67
C THR A 485 7.15 -32.40 -17.16
N SER A 486 7.80 -33.26 -16.37
CA SER A 486 7.19 -34.48 -15.81
C SER A 486 6.11 -34.17 -14.77
N VAL A 487 6.34 -33.19 -13.90
CA VAL A 487 5.37 -32.76 -12.88
C VAL A 487 4.18 -32.06 -13.55
N ALA A 488 4.44 -31.22 -14.55
CA ALA A 488 3.39 -30.58 -15.33
C ALA A 488 2.44 -31.60 -16.01
N ALA A 489 2.98 -32.73 -16.51
CA ALA A 489 2.16 -33.80 -17.07
C ALA A 489 1.24 -34.47 -16.05
N VAL A 490 1.71 -34.69 -14.81
CA VAL A 490 0.89 -35.23 -13.71
C VAL A 490 -0.26 -34.28 -13.38
N TRP A 491 0.01 -32.99 -13.27
CA TRP A 491 -1.05 -32.00 -13.03
C TRP A 491 -2.04 -31.89 -14.19
N LYS A 492 -1.59 -31.99 -15.44
CA LYS A 492 -2.49 -32.07 -16.60
C LYS A 492 -3.39 -33.31 -16.56
N ALA A 493 -2.85 -34.47 -16.15
CA ALA A 493 -3.64 -35.68 -15.96
C ALA A 493 -4.67 -35.49 -14.84
N ALA A 494 -4.29 -34.90 -13.71
CA ALA A 494 -5.20 -34.56 -12.62
C ALA A 494 -6.32 -33.59 -13.06
N ALA A 495 -6.00 -32.59 -13.89
CA ALA A 495 -6.98 -31.69 -14.49
C ALA A 495 -7.96 -32.45 -15.39
N THR A 496 -7.45 -33.35 -16.23
CA THR A 496 -8.28 -34.17 -17.12
C THR A 496 -9.19 -35.10 -16.31
N ALA A 497 -8.70 -35.65 -15.20
CA ALA A 497 -9.42 -36.52 -14.29
C ALA A 497 -9.91 -35.80 -13.02
N TRP A 498 -10.35 -34.54 -13.13
CA TRP A 498 -10.63 -33.70 -11.95
C TRP A 498 -11.70 -34.23 -10.99
N ALA A 499 -12.79 -34.79 -11.52
CA ALA A 499 -13.84 -35.39 -10.70
C ALA A 499 -13.31 -36.54 -9.82
N PRO A 500 -12.66 -37.60 -10.34
CA PRO A 500 -12.08 -38.63 -9.49
C PRO A 500 -10.92 -38.13 -8.62
N ALA A 501 -10.15 -37.12 -9.07
CA ALA A 501 -9.07 -36.55 -8.26
C ALA A 501 -9.59 -35.87 -6.98
N THR A 502 -10.59 -34.99 -7.11
CA THR A 502 -11.21 -34.30 -5.96
C THR A 502 -11.91 -35.27 -5.02
N ARG A 503 -12.61 -36.29 -5.54
CA ARG A 503 -13.26 -37.33 -4.72
C ARG A 503 -12.27 -38.22 -3.98
N THR A 504 -11.16 -38.59 -4.62
CA THR A 504 -10.08 -39.34 -3.97
C THR A 504 -9.45 -38.52 -2.85
N GLY A 505 -9.18 -37.22 -3.09
CA GLY A 505 -8.68 -36.31 -2.07
C GLY A 505 -9.61 -36.17 -0.87
N ALA A 506 -10.91 -35.99 -1.11
CA ALA A 506 -11.92 -35.93 -0.05
C ALA A 506 -12.00 -37.24 0.77
N ALA A 507 -11.96 -38.39 0.11
CA ALA A 507 -11.95 -39.68 0.79
C ALA A 507 -10.68 -39.85 1.63
N ALA A 508 -9.52 -39.45 1.12
CA ALA A 508 -8.25 -39.49 1.83
C ALA A 508 -8.26 -38.60 3.09
N LEU A 509 -8.79 -37.37 2.99
CA LEU A 509 -8.94 -36.48 4.15
C LEU A 509 -9.87 -37.06 5.22
N THR A 510 -10.95 -37.72 4.80
CA THR A 510 -11.86 -38.40 5.73
C THR A 510 -11.19 -39.57 6.43
N ALA A 511 -10.46 -40.40 5.68
CA ALA A 511 -9.70 -41.51 6.24
C ALA A 511 -8.57 -41.05 7.16
N ALA A 512 -7.91 -39.94 6.83
CA ALA A 512 -6.82 -39.37 7.63
C ALA A 512 -7.25 -39.03 9.07
N ARG A 513 -8.53 -38.72 9.31
CA ARG A 513 -9.05 -38.41 10.66
C ARG A 513 -9.02 -39.58 11.63
N VAL A 514 -8.99 -40.83 11.14
CA VAL A 514 -8.92 -42.02 11.98
C VAL A 514 -7.50 -42.58 12.09
N VAL A 515 -6.54 -41.99 11.38
CA VAL A 515 -5.13 -42.39 11.42
C VAL A 515 -4.39 -41.52 12.44
N PRO A 516 -3.52 -42.10 13.29
CA PRO A 516 -2.70 -41.32 14.22
C PRO A 516 -1.85 -40.26 13.50
N ASN A 517 -1.95 -38.99 13.92
CA ASN A 517 -1.26 -37.85 13.29
C ASN A 517 0.25 -38.09 13.07
N ARG A 518 0.94 -38.71 14.04
CA ARG A 518 2.39 -38.99 13.93
C ARG A 518 2.73 -39.84 12.71
N LEU A 519 1.88 -40.79 12.34
CA LEU A 519 2.12 -41.64 11.15
C LEU A 519 1.90 -40.87 9.86
N LEU A 520 0.88 -40.01 9.82
CA LEU A 520 0.60 -39.17 8.66
C LEU A 520 1.72 -38.15 8.44
N ASN A 521 2.18 -37.47 9.50
CA ASN A 521 3.26 -36.49 9.40
C ASN A 521 4.55 -37.14 8.87
N VAL A 522 4.97 -38.28 9.44
CA VAL A 522 6.15 -39.02 8.94
C VAL A 522 6.00 -39.40 7.46
N ALA A 523 4.82 -39.84 7.04
CA ALA A 523 4.56 -40.18 5.64
C ALA A 523 4.59 -38.94 4.73
N THR A 524 3.98 -37.84 5.15
CA THR A 524 3.97 -36.60 4.36
C THR A 524 5.33 -35.92 4.33
N ASP A 525 6.13 -36.00 5.39
CA ASP A 525 7.49 -35.47 5.46
C ASP A 525 8.43 -36.22 4.51
N ALA A 526 8.34 -37.56 4.51
CA ALA A 526 9.07 -38.38 3.55
C ALA A 526 8.65 -38.05 2.11
N ALA A 527 7.35 -37.92 1.84
CA ALA A 527 6.86 -37.52 0.52
C ALA A 527 7.35 -36.12 0.12
N ARG A 528 7.37 -35.15 1.04
CA ARG A 528 7.89 -33.78 0.82
C ARG A 528 9.38 -33.78 0.52
N SER A 529 10.18 -34.60 1.19
CA SER A 529 11.63 -34.71 0.90
C SER A 529 11.93 -35.28 -0.49
N ILE A 530 11.03 -36.10 -1.05
CA ILE A 530 11.20 -36.75 -2.36
C ILE A 530 10.59 -35.91 -3.48
N LEU A 531 9.36 -35.43 -3.28
CA LEU A 531 8.55 -34.74 -4.30
C LEU A 531 8.72 -33.22 -4.25
N GLY A 532 9.33 -32.68 -3.19
CA GLY A 532 9.50 -31.25 -2.93
C GLY A 532 8.36 -30.65 -2.11
N ALA A 533 8.72 -29.78 -1.17
CA ALA A 533 7.77 -29.10 -0.27
C ALA A 533 6.73 -28.22 -0.99
N ASP A 534 7.03 -27.76 -2.21
CA ASP A 534 6.13 -26.95 -3.05
C ASP A 534 5.09 -27.81 -3.82
N ASN A 535 5.29 -29.13 -3.91
CA ASN A 535 4.43 -30.04 -4.67
C ASN A 535 3.49 -30.86 -3.79
N PHE A 536 3.86 -31.12 -2.53
CA PHE A 536 3.11 -32.01 -1.64
C PHE A 536 2.89 -31.35 -0.27
N PRO A 537 1.64 -31.21 0.22
CA PRO A 537 1.37 -30.55 1.49
C PRO A 537 1.76 -31.42 2.69
N GLU A 538 2.08 -30.77 3.81
CA GLU A 538 2.17 -31.45 5.10
C GLU A 538 0.76 -31.74 5.61
N TYR A 539 0.53 -32.95 6.16
CA TYR A 539 -0.74 -33.21 6.82
C TYR A 539 -0.80 -32.51 8.17
N SER A 540 -1.94 -31.93 8.47
CA SER A 540 -2.19 -31.24 9.73
C SER A 540 -3.60 -31.59 10.24
N SER A 541 -3.73 -31.83 11.54
CA SER A 541 -4.95 -32.43 12.12
C SER A 541 -6.13 -31.48 12.23
N ASP A 542 -5.90 -30.21 11.94
CA ASP A 542 -6.90 -29.14 11.79
C ASP A 542 -7.56 -29.15 10.40
N LEU A 543 -7.04 -29.92 9.44
CA LEU A 543 -7.71 -30.11 8.16
C LEU A 543 -9.08 -30.80 8.36
N PRO A 544 -10.16 -30.29 7.73
CA PRO A 544 -11.47 -30.90 7.84
C PRO A 544 -11.54 -32.24 7.12
N SER A 545 -12.58 -33.03 7.39
CA SER A 545 -12.90 -34.23 6.59
C SER A 545 -13.20 -33.85 5.14
N GLY A 546 -13.32 -34.85 4.26
CA GLY A 546 -13.74 -34.65 2.89
C GLY A 546 -15.11 -34.00 2.76
N GLY A 547 -15.29 -33.18 1.72
CA GLY A 547 -16.57 -32.54 1.40
C GLY A 547 -17.57 -33.43 0.66
N SER A 548 -18.81 -32.95 0.60
CA SER A 548 -19.90 -33.60 -0.14
C SER A 548 -19.69 -33.54 -1.65
N SER A 549 -20.14 -34.57 -2.37
CA SER A 549 -20.08 -34.59 -3.84
C SER A 549 -21.04 -33.57 -4.44
N ARG A 550 -20.58 -32.86 -5.48
CA ARG A 550 -21.38 -31.89 -6.24
C ARG A 550 -22.27 -32.56 -7.30
N ARG A 551 -22.00 -33.81 -7.67
CA ARG A 551 -22.73 -34.57 -8.69
C ARG A 551 -24.25 -34.62 -8.45
N ARG A 552 -24.67 -34.65 -7.18
CA ARG A 552 -26.09 -34.70 -6.79
C ARG A 552 -26.79 -33.34 -6.88
N LEU A 553 -26.04 -32.26 -7.06
CA LEU A 553 -26.57 -30.89 -7.12
C LEU A 553 -26.99 -30.47 -8.54
N ARG A 554 -26.75 -31.29 -9.57
CA ARG A 554 -27.09 -30.94 -10.96
C ARG A 554 -28.57 -30.59 -11.13
N GLY A 555 -28.86 -29.63 -12.01
CA GLY A 555 -30.23 -29.18 -12.28
C GLY A 555 -30.66 -28.03 -11.37
N VAL A 556 -31.97 -27.82 -11.25
CA VAL A 556 -32.55 -26.72 -10.47
C VAL A 556 -32.38 -26.99 -8.97
N GLN A 557 -31.85 -25.99 -8.25
CA GLN A 557 -31.68 -25.98 -6.80
C GLN A 557 -32.39 -24.74 -6.21
N GLY A 558 -32.68 -24.78 -4.90
CA GLY A 558 -33.45 -23.75 -4.21
C GLY A 558 -34.95 -24.03 -4.28
N SER A 559 -35.76 -23.00 -4.52
CA SER A 559 -37.22 -23.15 -4.62
C SER A 559 -37.63 -24.01 -5.81
N ALA A 560 -38.50 -25.01 -5.61
CA ALA A 560 -38.92 -25.94 -6.67
C ALA A 560 -39.89 -25.32 -7.69
N ASN A 561 -40.55 -24.21 -7.36
CA ASN A 561 -41.67 -23.65 -8.12
C ASN A 561 -41.33 -22.32 -8.84
N SER A 562 -40.05 -21.93 -8.92
CA SER A 562 -39.61 -20.67 -9.52
C SER A 562 -38.61 -20.88 -10.65
N THR A 563 -38.60 -19.95 -11.60
CA THR A 563 -37.64 -19.94 -12.72
C THR A 563 -36.24 -19.62 -12.18
N PRO A 564 -35.19 -20.38 -12.57
CA PRO A 564 -33.82 -20.07 -12.18
C PRO A 564 -33.38 -18.68 -12.63
N ILE A 565 -32.80 -17.90 -11.71
CA ILE A 565 -32.35 -16.51 -11.98
C ILE A 565 -30.83 -16.36 -12.10
N ALA A 566 -30.09 -17.47 -11.92
CA ALA A 566 -28.64 -17.55 -12.00
C ALA A 566 -28.16 -18.99 -12.21
N ILE A 567 -26.99 -19.14 -12.82
CA ILE A 567 -26.21 -20.38 -12.84
C ILE A 567 -25.39 -20.42 -11.55
N TYR A 568 -25.58 -21.45 -10.73
CA TYR A 568 -24.81 -21.65 -9.51
C TYR A 568 -23.69 -22.67 -9.74
N VAL A 569 -22.46 -22.26 -9.46
CA VAL A 569 -21.24 -23.06 -9.60
C VAL A 569 -20.65 -23.30 -8.20
N PRO A 570 -21.10 -24.34 -7.47
CA PRO A 570 -20.52 -24.70 -6.19
C PRO A 570 -19.02 -24.96 -6.32
N ALA A 571 -18.23 -24.29 -5.50
CA ALA A 571 -16.79 -24.31 -5.55
C ALA A 571 -16.26 -25.72 -5.28
N CYS A 572 -15.28 -26.16 -6.09
CA CYS A 572 -14.69 -27.50 -5.92
C CYS A 572 -13.96 -27.66 -4.58
N VAL A 573 -13.50 -26.56 -3.99
CA VAL A 573 -12.84 -26.55 -2.67
C VAL A 573 -13.77 -27.07 -1.57
N ASN A 574 -15.07 -26.76 -1.65
CA ASN A 574 -16.09 -27.25 -0.70
C ASN A 574 -16.40 -28.75 -0.86
N SER A 575 -16.07 -29.33 -2.03
CA SER A 575 -16.15 -30.79 -2.24
C SER A 575 -14.88 -31.52 -1.79
N MET A 576 -13.73 -30.85 -1.79
CA MET A 576 -12.47 -31.42 -1.32
C MET A 576 -12.38 -31.35 0.19
N PHE A 577 -12.63 -30.17 0.76
CA PHE A 577 -12.57 -29.87 2.19
C PHE A 577 -13.99 -29.60 2.71
N GLY A 578 -14.41 -30.41 3.67
CA GLY A 578 -15.70 -30.27 4.35
C GLY A 578 -15.76 -29.06 5.28
N PRO A 579 -16.95 -28.79 5.84
CA PRO A 579 -17.14 -27.72 6.82
C PRO A 579 -16.28 -27.91 8.08
N VAL A 580 -15.92 -26.79 8.70
CA VAL A 580 -15.41 -26.78 10.08
C VAL A 580 -16.46 -27.42 11.01
N ARG A 581 -16.01 -28.06 12.10
CA ARG A 581 -16.78 -29.03 12.90
C ARG A 581 -18.22 -28.55 13.19
N GLY A 582 -19.21 -29.36 12.80
CA GLY A 582 -20.63 -29.09 13.04
C GLY A 582 -21.31 -28.16 12.03
N GLY A 583 -20.56 -27.56 11.09
CA GLY A 583 -21.12 -26.76 10.00
C GLY A 583 -21.77 -27.60 8.89
N ILE A 584 -22.62 -26.96 8.09
CA ILE A 584 -23.26 -27.57 6.90
C ILE A 584 -22.53 -27.23 5.60
N GLY A 585 -21.61 -26.27 5.65
CA GLY A 585 -20.84 -25.75 4.52
C GLY A 585 -21.57 -24.69 3.70
N ALA A 586 -20.79 -23.82 3.04
CA ALA A 586 -21.28 -22.73 2.20
C ALA A 586 -22.28 -23.18 1.14
N THR A 587 -22.02 -24.32 0.49
CA THR A 587 -22.89 -24.86 -0.58
C THR A 587 -24.29 -25.20 -0.08
N SER A 588 -24.38 -25.93 1.03
CA SER A 588 -25.66 -26.31 1.62
C SER A 588 -26.40 -25.08 2.15
N ALA A 589 -25.66 -24.16 2.78
CA ALA A 589 -26.22 -22.92 3.31
C ALA A 589 -26.81 -22.02 2.21
N PHE A 590 -26.09 -21.84 1.11
CA PHE A 590 -26.56 -21.06 -0.04
C PHE A 590 -27.86 -21.63 -0.62
N ILE A 591 -27.93 -22.94 -0.84
CA ILE A 591 -29.12 -23.60 -1.40
C ILE A 591 -30.32 -23.45 -0.46
N GLN A 592 -30.13 -23.66 0.85
CA GLN A 592 -31.22 -23.54 1.83
C GLN A 592 -31.71 -22.10 2.00
N LEU A 593 -30.81 -21.12 1.96
CA LEU A 593 -31.17 -19.70 1.96
C LEU A 593 -31.96 -19.32 0.70
N ALA A 594 -31.53 -19.80 -0.47
CA ALA A 594 -32.25 -19.59 -1.72
C ALA A 594 -33.66 -20.22 -1.67
N GLU A 595 -33.78 -21.45 -1.15
CA GLU A 595 -35.07 -22.12 -0.96
C GLU A 595 -36.02 -21.31 -0.07
N ARG A 596 -35.56 -20.85 1.10
CA ARG A 596 -36.36 -20.02 2.03
C ARG A 596 -36.78 -18.69 1.41
N ALA A 597 -35.94 -18.10 0.57
CA ALA A 597 -36.20 -16.85 -0.11
C ALA A 597 -37.11 -17.00 -1.35
N GLY A 598 -37.53 -18.23 -1.71
CA GLY A 598 -38.28 -18.47 -2.95
C GLY A 598 -37.44 -18.25 -4.22
N VAL A 599 -36.13 -18.41 -4.13
CA VAL A 599 -35.17 -18.21 -5.23
C VAL A 599 -34.72 -19.56 -5.78
N SER A 600 -34.64 -19.66 -7.11
CA SER A 600 -34.10 -20.83 -7.80
C SER A 600 -32.82 -20.49 -8.55
N VAL A 601 -31.91 -21.45 -8.60
CA VAL A 601 -30.67 -21.40 -9.38
C VAL A 601 -30.49 -22.71 -10.13
N ILE A 602 -29.70 -22.71 -11.20
CA ILE A 602 -29.39 -23.92 -11.96
C ILE A 602 -27.92 -24.29 -11.81
N VAL A 603 -27.64 -25.54 -11.44
CA VAL A 603 -26.28 -26.07 -11.39
C VAL A 603 -25.99 -26.84 -12.69
N PRO A 604 -24.90 -26.52 -13.40
CA PRO A 604 -24.61 -27.10 -14.70
C PRO A 604 -24.36 -28.62 -14.62
N ASP A 605 -24.64 -29.30 -15.72
CA ASP A 605 -24.21 -30.68 -15.88
C ASP A 605 -22.68 -30.78 -15.84
N GLY A 606 -22.19 -31.91 -15.35
CA GLY A 606 -20.74 -32.13 -15.21
C GLY A 606 -20.04 -31.27 -14.14
N ILE A 607 -20.77 -30.58 -13.25
CA ILE A 607 -20.22 -29.72 -12.19
C ILE A 607 -19.05 -30.35 -11.40
N GLU A 608 -19.09 -31.66 -11.15
CA GLU A 608 -18.04 -32.41 -10.44
C GLU A 608 -16.67 -32.30 -11.13
N SER A 609 -16.65 -32.14 -12.46
CA SER A 609 -15.45 -32.03 -13.30
C SER A 609 -14.98 -30.58 -13.51
N LEU A 610 -15.68 -29.59 -12.96
CA LEU A 610 -15.35 -28.17 -13.11
C LEU A 610 -14.48 -27.65 -11.95
N CYS A 611 -13.59 -26.71 -12.28
CA CYS A 611 -12.73 -25.96 -11.36
C CYS A 611 -12.55 -24.53 -11.89
N CYS A 612 -12.44 -23.55 -10.99
CA CYS A 612 -12.28 -22.13 -11.31
C CYS A 612 -10.92 -21.75 -11.93
N GLY A 613 -9.97 -22.68 -12.09
CA GLY A 613 -8.65 -22.38 -12.63
C GLY A 613 -7.60 -21.92 -11.60
N THR A 614 -8.02 -21.41 -10.44
CA THR A 614 -7.12 -20.82 -9.43
C THR A 614 -5.98 -21.74 -8.98
N PRO A 615 -6.21 -23.03 -8.60
CA PRO A 615 -5.14 -23.92 -8.14
C PRO A 615 -4.06 -24.22 -9.20
N TRP A 616 -4.41 -24.09 -10.47
CA TRP A 616 -3.50 -24.36 -11.59
C TRP A 616 -2.63 -23.15 -11.87
N THR A 617 -3.26 -21.98 -11.97
CA THR A 617 -2.57 -20.72 -12.26
C THR A 617 -1.66 -20.28 -11.12
N SER A 618 -2.04 -20.52 -9.85
CA SER A 618 -1.22 -20.17 -8.69
C SER A 618 0.11 -20.94 -8.66
N LYS A 619 0.12 -22.18 -9.15
CA LYS A 619 1.33 -23.03 -9.24
C LYS A 619 2.05 -22.92 -10.59
N GLY A 620 1.51 -22.13 -11.53
CA GLY A 620 2.07 -21.94 -12.88
C GLY A 620 1.71 -23.03 -13.90
N TYR A 621 0.85 -24.01 -13.58
CA TYR A 621 0.52 -25.14 -14.47
C TYR A 621 -0.48 -24.74 -15.56
N THR A 622 0.03 -24.19 -16.66
CA THR A 622 -0.77 -23.63 -17.77
C THR A 622 -1.64 -24.67 -18.48
N ASP A 623 -1.14 -25.88 -18.70
CA ASP A 623 -1.89 -26.96 -19.36
C ASP A 623 -3.15 -27.35 -18.58
N GLY A 624 -3.02 -27.52 -17.26
CA GLY A 624 -4.15 -27.81 -16.37
C GLY A 624 -5.16 -26.65 -16.35
N ALA A 625 -4.66 -25.41 -16.28
CA ALA A 625 -5.49 -24.21 -16.34
C ALA A 625 -6.27 -24.12 -17.66
N ALA A 626 -5.65 -24.48 -18.79
CA ALA A 626 -6.30 -24.49 -20.10
C ALA A 626 -7.39 -25.57 -20.21
N VAL A 627 -7.16 -26.77 -19.67
CA VAL A 627 -8.19 -27.84 -19.61
C VAL A 627 -9.41 -27.37 -18.81
N MET A 628 -9.20 -26.77 -17.63
CA MET A 628 -10.29 -26.27 -16.80
C MET A 628 -11.03 -25.10 -17.45
N SER A 629 -10.29 -24.15 -18.03
CA SER A 629 -10.88 -22.98 -18.68
C SER A 629 -11.79 -23.38 -19.84
N ARG A 630 -11.39 -24.37 -20.66
CA ARG A 630 -12.26 -24.91 -21.72
C ARG A 630 -13.54 -25.51 -21.13
N ARG A 631 -13.42 -26.43 -20.16
CA ARG A 631 -14.59 -27.09 -19.53
C ARG A 631 -15.57 -26.10 -18.90
N VAL A 632 -15.06 -25.08 -18.20
CA VAL A 632 -15.91 -24.05 -17.60
C VAL A 632 -16.63 -23.27 -18.69
N ARG A 633 -15.94 -22.82 -19.74
CA ARG A 633 -16.57 -22.09 -20.86
C ARG A 633 -17.63 -22.93 -21.58
N ASP A 634 -17.34 -24.21 -21.83
CA ASP A 634 -18.27 -25.12 -22.48
C ASP A 634 -19.53 -25.33 -21.62
N ALA A 635 -19.35 -25.61 -20.32
CA ALA A 635 -20.46 -25.79 -19.38
C ALA A 635 -21.32 -24.52 -19.20
N MET A 636 -20.69 -23.34 -19.16
CA MET A 636 -21.42 -22.06 -19.06
C MET A 636 -22.21 -21.79 -20.34
N ARG A 637 -21.63 -22.08 -21.52
CA ARG A 637 -22.31 -21.93 -22.82
C ARG A 637 -23.56 -22.83 -22.91
N GLU A 638 -23.41 -24.10 -22.54
CA GLU A 638 -24.52 -25.07 -22.53
C GLU A 638 -25.61 -24.73 -21.50
N SER A 639 -25.24 -24.13 -20.37
CA SER A 639 -26.19 -23.80 -19.30
C SER A 639 -26.81 -22.40 -19.43
N SER A 640 -26.25 -21.55 -20.29
CA SER A 640 -26.77 -20.20 -20.54
C SER A 640 -27.98 -20.26 -21.47
N MET A 641 -29.19 -20.09 -20.94
CA MET A 641 -30.43 -19.97 -21.70
C MET A 641 -30.45 -18.63 -22.48
N ASP A 642 -29.95 -18.61 -23.71
CA ASP A 642 -29.84 -17.41 -24.58
C ASP A 642 -28.95 -16.28 -24.03
N GLY A 643 -27.92 -16.63 -23.24
CA GLY A 643 -26.75 -15.77 -22.99
C GLY A 643 -26.83 -14.77 -21.84
N TYR A 644 -27.87 -14.77 -20.98
CA TYR A 644 -28.04 -13.73 -19.94
C TYR A 644 -28.27 -14.24 -18.51
N LEU A 645 -27.58 -15.31 -18.10
CA LEU A 645 -27.60 -15.76 -16.70
C LEU A 645 -26.33 -15.34 -15.95
N ARG A 646 -26.54 -14.73 -14.78
CA ARG A 646 -25.50 -14.46 -13.78
C ARG A 646 -24.89 -15.78 -13.31
N ILE A 647 -23.58 -15.80 -13.08
CA ILE A 647 -22.86 -16.95 -12.55
C ILE A 647 -22.51 -16.66 -11.09
N VAL A 648 -22.98 -17.51 -10.18
CA VAL A 648 -22.76 -17.35 -8.74
C VAL A 648 -21.84 -18.46 -8.23
N CYS A 649 -20.84 -18.13 -7.44
CA CYS A 649 -19.94 -19.10 -6.80
C CYS A 649 -19.83 -18.83 -5.29
N ASP A 650 -19.79 -19.88 -4.48
CA ASP A 650 -19.83 -19.84 -3.01
C ASP A 650 -18.45 -19.86 -2.34
N ALA A 651 -17.44 -19.34 -3.03
CA ALA A 651 -16.10 -19.17 -2.50
C ALA A 651 -15.40 -18.01 -3.23
N SER A 652 -15.10 -16.94 -2.50
CA SER A 652 -14.52 -15.71 -3.07
C SER A 652 -13.28 -15.90 -3.95
N SER A 653 -12.37 -16.80 -3.58
CA SER A 653 -11.20 -17.14 -4.41
C SER A 653 -11.55 -17.88 -5.71
N CYS A 654 -12.64 -18.64 -5.71
CA CYS A 654 -13.15 -19.34 -6.88
C CYS A 654 -13.96 -18.40 -7.78
N THR A 655 -14.73 -17.47 -7.19
CA THR A 655 -15.42 -16.39 -7.91
C THR A 655 -14.41 -15.53 -8.68
N GLU A 656 -13.32 -15.12 -8.04
CA GLU A 656 -12.25 -14.33 -8.67
C GLU A 656 -11.55 -15.11 -9.79
N GLY A 657 -11.28 -16.40 -9.58
CA GLY A 657 -10.77 -17.30 -10.63
C GLY A 657 -11.70 -17.44 -11.83
N LEU A 658 -13.01 -17.62 -11.58
CA LEU A 658 -14.03 -17.71 -12.63
C LEU A 658 -14.14 -16.41 -13.44
N LYS A 659 -14.09 -15.24 -12.78
CA LYS A 659 -14.02 -13.93 -13.46
C LYS A 659 -12.87 -13.92 -14.46
N ARG A 660 -11.65 -14.27 -14.04
CA ARG A 660 -10.47 -14.33 -14.93
C ARG A 660 -10.64 -15.33 -16.07
N THR A 661 -11.17 -16.52 -15.79
CA THR A 661 -11.38 -17.56 -16.81
C THR A 661 -12.39 -17.13 -17.87
N LEU A 662 -13.48 -16.47 -17.47
CA LEU A 662 -14.58 -16.09 -18.36
C LEU A 662 -14.40 -14.73 -19.03
N MET A 663 -13.49 -13.87 -18.56
CA MET A 663 -13.11 -12.62 -19.23
C MET A 663 -12.64 -12.81 -20.68
N THR A 664 -12.17 -14.00 -21.03
CA THR A 664 -11.67 -14.34 -22.39
C THR A 664 -12.68 -15.13 -23.23
N ALA A 665 -13.92 -15.27 -22.77
CA ALA A 665 -14.97 -15.94 -23.51
C ALA A 665 -15.61 -15.02 -24.54
N ASP A 666 -16.19 -15.59 -25.60
CA ASP A 666 -16.91 -14.83 -26.64
C ASP A 666 -18.22 -14.19 -26.12
N ALA A 667 -18.67 -14.57 -24.93
CA ALA A 667 -19.91 -14.10 -24.31
C ALA A 667 -19.61 -13.31 -23.03
N GLU A 668 -20.41 -12.28 -22.78
CA GLU A 668 -20.31 -11.46 -21.58
C GLU A 668 -21.00 -12.14 -20.41
N TYR A 669 -20.22 -12.74 -19.51
CA TYR A 669 -20.72 -13.38 -18.30
C TYR A 669 -20.59 -12.45 -17.09
N ARG A 670 -21.69 -12.26 -16.36
CA ARG A 670 -21.69 -11.58 -15.06
C ARG A 670 -21.42 -12.58 -13.94
N VAL A 671 -20.16 -12.69 -13.51
CA VAL A 671 -19.73 -13.56 -12.41
C VAL A 671 -19.80 -12.79 -11.09
N GLU A 672 -20.46 -13.35 -10.10
CA GLU A 672 -20.71 -12.74 -8.78
C GLU A 672 -20.41 -13.73 -7.66
N ASP A 673 -20.02 -13.20 -6.51
CA ASP A 673 -19.86 -14.04 -5.32
C ASP A 673 -21.22 -14.36 -4.70
N ALA A 674 -21.36 -15.52 -4.06
CA ALA A 674 -22.56 -15.88 -3.34
C ALA A 674 -22.93 -14.86 -2.25
N VAL A 675 -21.95 -14.20 -1.59
CA VAL A 675 -22.28 -13.15 -0.61
C VAL A 675 -22.89 -11.92 -1.28
N GLU A 676 -22.42 -11.53 -2.46
CA GLU A 676 -23.00 -10.43 -3.25
C GLU A 676 -24.43 -10.76 -3.69
N PHE A 677 -24.60 -11.96 -4.26
CA PHE A 677 -25.91 -12.45 -4.68
C PHE A 677 -26.88 -12.59 -3.50
N VAL A 678 -26.44 -13.13 -2.36
CA VAL A 678 -27.29 -13.28 -1.19
C VAL A 678 -27.70 -11.93 -0.62
N ALA A 679 -26.77 -10.99 -0.46
CA ALA A 679 -27.08 -9.67 0.07
C ALA A 679 -28.13 -8.92 -0.78
N ARG A 680 -28.09 -9.10 -2.11
CA ARG A 680 -28.97 -8.40 -3.06
C ARG A 680 -30.29 -9.14 -3.32
N ASP A 681 -30.24 -10.44 -3.61
CA ASP A 681 -31.40 -11.19 -4.10
C ASP A 681 -32.05 -12.07 -3.02
N VAL A 682 -31.31 -12.50 -1.99
CA VAL A 682 -31.81 -13.51 -1.04
C VAL A 682 -32.23 -12.87 0.28
N LEU A 683 -31.31 -12.15 0.92
CA LEU A 683 -31.51 -11.53 2.24
C LEU A 683 -32.77 -10.65 2.32
N PRO A 684 -33.09 -9.78 1.33
CA PRO A 684 -34.31 -8.96 1.38
C PRO A 684 -35.61 -9.78 1.35
N ARG A 685 -35.56 -11.03 0.88
CA ARG A 685 -36.72 -11.93 0.78
C ARG A 685 -36.92 -12.82 2.01
N LEU A 686 -35.95 -12.87 2.93
CA LEU A 686 -36.02 -13.67 4.15
C LEU A 686 -36.83 -12.99 5.27
N GLY A 687 -37.17 -11.71 5.10
CA GLY A 687 -37.80 -10.91 6.15
C GLY A 687 -36.83 -10.52 7.28
N PRO A 688 -37.36 -10.05 8.43
CA PRO A 688 -36.53 -9.71 9.58
C PRO A 688 -35.78 -10.94 10.12
N VAL A 689 -34.45 -10.82 10.24
CA VAL A 689 -33.59 -11.86 10.80
C VAL A 689 -33.17 -11.44 12.21
N PRO A 690 -33.56 -12.17 13.27
CA PRO A 690 -33.04 -11.90 14.60
C PRO A 690 -31.54 -12.24 14.66
N PRO A 691 -30.70 -11.42 15.32
CA PRO A 691 -29.28 -11.73 15.47
C PRO A 691 -29.08 -13.11 16.12
N LEU A 692 -28.25 -13.94 15.48
CA LEU A 692 -27.88 -15.26 15.98
C LEU A 692 -26.92 -15.16 17.17
N VAL A 693 -26.03 -14.17 17.13
CA VAL A 693 -25.00 -13.93 18.14
C VAL A 693 -24.95 -12.44 18.48
N GLU A 694 -24.33 -12.13 19.62
CA GLU A 694 -24.10 -10.75 20.02
C GLU A 694 -22.98 -10.15 19.18
N LYS A 695 -21.85 -10.86 19.05
CA LYS A 695 -20.63 -10.40 18.39
C LYS A 695 -20.22 -11.33 17.24
N LEU A 696 -19.74 -10.76 16.15
CA LEU A 696 -19.12 -11.48 15.05
C LEU A 696 -17.79 -10.86 14.67
N VAL A 697 -16.73 -11.67 14.71
CA VAL A 697 -15.42 -11.30 14.18
C VAL A 697 -15.32 -11.82 12.74
N MET A 698 -15.15 -10.89 11.80
CA MET A 698 -15.13 -11.17 10.37
C MET A 698 -13.69 -11.10 9.86
N HIS A 699 -13.27 -12.14 9.12
CA HIS A 699 -12.07 -12.12 8.29
C HIS A 699 -12.48 -12.05 6.81
N PRO A 700 -12.56 -10.84 6.22
CA PRO A 700 -12.65 -10.69 4.77
C PRO A 700 -11.46 -11.38 4.09
N THR A 701 -11.66 -11.91 2.89
CA THR A 701 -10.58 -12.56 2.14
C THR A 701 -9.90 -11.57 1.20
N CYS A 702 -8.65 -11.86 0.83
CA CYS A 702 -7.92 -11.07 -0.17
C CYS A 702 -8.68 -10.95 -1.51
N SER A 703 -9.38 -12.01 -1.93
CA SER A 703 -10.23 -11.99 -3.12
C SER A 703 -11.51 -11.17 -2.92
N SER A 704 -12.08 -11.16 -1.71
CA SER A 704 -13.27 -10.35 -1.42
C SER A 704 -12.99 -8.85 -1.45
N LEU A 705 -11.84 -8.42 -0.91
CA LEU A 705 -11.40 -7.02 -0.98
C LEU A 705 -11.17 -6.60 -2.44
N GLN A 706 -10.44 -7.41 -3.22
CA GLN A 706 -10.17 -7.12 -4.63
C GLN A 706 -11.43 -7.03 -5.49
N MET A 707 -12.52 -7.70 -5.08
CA MET A 707 -13.80 -7.64 -5.75
C MET A 707 -14.75 -6.57 -5.18
N GLY A 708 -14.35 -5.83 -4.13
CA GLY A 708 -15.16 -4.79 -3.51
C GLY A 708 -16.39 -5.34 -2.76
N LEU A 709 -16.25 -6.47 -2.08
CA LEU A 709 -17.36 -7.15 -1.40
C LEU A 709 -17.62 -6.65 0.04
N ASP A 710 -17.00 -5.55 0.47
CA ASP A 710 -17.11 -5.02 1.84
C ASP A 710 -18.57 -4.71 2.23
N GLY A 711 -19.31 -4.05 1.33
CA GLY A 711 -20.73 -3.75 1.52
C GLY A 711 -21.60 -5.00 1.68
N PRO A 712 -21.59 -5.95 0.72
CA PRO A 712 -22.31 -7.22 0.84
C PRO A 712 -21.96 -8.04 2.08
N LEU A 713 -20.66 -8.15 2.42
CA LEU A 713 -20.20 -8.86 3.61
C LEU A 713 -20.73 -8.20 4.88
N SER A 714 -20.60 -6.87 4.99
CA SER A 714 -21.11 -6.12 6.13
C SER A 714 -22.63 -6.27 6.28
N ASN A 715 -23.40 -6.17 5.19
CA ASN A 715 -24.85 -6.33 5.23
C ASN A 715 -25.27 -7.70 5.79
N ILE A 716 -24.64 -8.79 5.31
CA ILE A 716 -24.94 -10.13 5.82
C ILE A 716 -24.45 -10.30 7.27
N ALA A 717 -23.27 -9.78 7.62
CA ALA A 717 -22.74 -9.89 8.97
C ALA A 717 -23.64 -9.20 10.02
N HIS A 718 -24.20 -8.02 9.70
CA HIS A 718 -25.15 -7.33 10.58
C HIS A 718 -26.53 -7.99 10.64
N ALA A 719 -26.88 -8.84 9.66
CA ALA A 719 -28.06 -9.70 9.79
C ALA A 719 -27.81 -10.91 10.73
N VAL A 720 -26.55 -11.27 10.95
CA VAL A 720 -26.15 -12.40 11.81
C VAL A 720 -25.84 -11.95 13.24
N ALA A 721 -25.31 -10.75 13.44
CA ALA A 721 -24.82 -10.27 14.73
C ALA A 721 -25.23 -8.82 15.02
N SER A 722 -25.28 -8.48 16.32
CA SER A 722 -25.58 -7.11 16.76
C SER A 722 -24.35 -6.19 16.62
N GLU A 723 -23.16 -6.75 16.83
CA GLU A 723 -21.88 -6.08 16.68
C GLU A 723 -20.98 -6.89 15.72
N VAL A 724 -20.41 -6.21 14.73
CA VAL A 724 -19.50 -6.80 13.74
C VAL A 724 -18.17 -6.10 13.79
N THR A 725 -17.09 -6.87 13.95
CA THR A 725 -15.72 -6.36 14.00
C THR A 725 -14.89 -7.02 12.91
N ILE A 726 -14.20 -6.21 12.12
CA ILE A 726 -13.06 -6.65 11.31
C ILE A 726 -11.81 -6.23 12.10
N PRO A 727 -10.89 -7.14 12.44
CA PRO A 727 -9.68 -6.78 13.17
C PRO A 727 -8.87 -5.68 12.46
N ASP A 728 -8.30 -4.73 13.21
CA ASP A 728 -7.45 -3.67 12.67
C ASP A 728 -6.16 -4.25 12.07
N ALA A 729 -5.65 -5.34 12.66
CA ALA A 729 -4.49 -6.08 12.17
C ALA A 729 -4.80 -7.04 11.00
N TRP A 730 -6.02 -6.98 10.45
CA TRP A 730 -6.46 -7.84 9.35
C TRP A 730 -5.54 -7.76 8.13
N GLY A 731 -5.30 -8.92 7.52
CA GLY A 731 -4.55 -9.06 6.27
C GLY A 731 -4.84 -10.37 5.55
N CYS A 732 -4.04 -10.71 4.53
CA CYS A 732 -4.13 -12.03 3.92
C CYS A 732 -3.66 -13.10 4.91
N CYS A 733 -4.45 -14.14 5.16
CA CYS A 733 -4.06 -15.29 5.98
C CYS A 733 -2.90 -16.15 5.42
N GLY A 734 -2.28 -15.78 4.30
CA GLY A 734 -1.15 -16.51 3.70
C GLY A 734 -1.53 -17.84 3.02
N PHE A 735 -2.82 -18.20 2.98
CA PHE A 735 -3.25 -19.51 2.51
C PHE A 735 -3.41 -19.60 0.98
N ALA A 736 -4.00 -18.56 0.36
CA ALA A 736 -4.15 -18.34 -1.09
C ALA A 736 -4.17 -19.62 -1.97
N GLY A 737 -5.23 -20.42 -1.83
CA GLY A 737 -5.31 -21.76 -2.42
C GLY A 737 -4.84 -22.81 -1.43
N ASP A 738 -3.75 -23.51 -1.72
CA ASP A 738 -3.14 -24.52 -0.84
C ASP A 738 -1.77 -24.09 -0.28
N ARG A 739 -1.42 -22.79 -0.41
CA ARG A 739 -0.10 -22.30 0.00
C ARG A 739 0.17 -22.49 1.48
N GLY A 740 -0.83 -22.22 2.32
CA GLY A 740 -0.74 -22.45 3.78
C GLY A 740 -0.66 -23.91 4.20
N MET A 741 -0.91 -24.86 3.28
CA MET A 741 -0.68 -26.30 3.49
C MET A 741 0.74 -26.72 3.08
N LEU A 742 1.35 -25.98 2.14
CA LEU A 742 2.72 -26.23 1.67
C LEU A 742 3.76 -25.53 2.57
N HIS A 743 3.39 -24.33 3.06
CA HIS A 743 4.21 -23.44 3.87
C HIS A 743 3.40 -22.94 5.08
N PRO A 744 3.16 -23.80 6.09
CA PRO A 744 2.39 -23.40 7.29
C PRO A 744 3.04 -22.23 8.05
N GLU A 745 4.36 -22.07 7.96
CA GLU A 745 5.10 -20.95 8.52
C GLU A 745 4.67 -19.59 7.93
N LEU A 746 4.24 -19.56 6.66
CA LEU A 746 3.70 -18.36 6.03
C LEU A 746 2.36 -17.96 6.64
N THR A 747 1.45 -18.92 6.83
CA THR A 747 0.16 -18.66 7.49
C THR A 747 0.38 -18.20 8.92
N SER A 748 1.29 -18.85 9.65
CA SER A 748 1.64 -18.49 11.03
C SER A 748 2.15 -17.04 11.13
N ALA A 749 3.10 -16.64 10.28
CA ALA A 749 3.63 -15.28 10.29
C ALA A 749 2.57 -14.26 9.85
N ALA A 750 1.83 -14.55 8.77
CA ALA A 750 0.86 -13.62 8.18
C ALA A 750 -0.31 -13.28 9.11
N SER A 751 -0.74 -14.24 9.94
CA SER A 751 -1.94 -14.12 10.78
C SER A 751 -1.63 -13.83 12.25
N ALA A 752 -0.35 -13.72 12.65
CA ALA A 752 0.03 -13.61 14.06
C ALA A 752 -0.58 -12.37 14.75
N ALA A 753 -0.52 -11.20 14.11
CA ALA A 753 -1.06 -9.96 14.67
C ALA A 753 -2.59 -10.00 14.79
N GLU A 754 -3.28 -10.44 13.71
CA GLU A 754 -4.73 -10.61 13.72
C GLU A 754 -5.16 -11.66 14.76
N ALA A 755 -4.41 -12.76 14.92
CA ALA A 755 -4.73 -13.78 15.92
C ALA A 755 -4.58 -13.29 17.36
N ALA A 756 -3.59 -12.42 17.63
CA ALA A 756 -3.44 -11.76 18.93
C ALA A 756 -4.64 -10.85 19.22
N GLU A 757 -5.01 -9.99 18.27
CA GLU A 757 -6.18 -9.11 18.39
C GLU A 757 -7.49 -9.90 18.56
N VAL A 758 -7.70 -10.95 17.75
CA VAL A 758 -8.87 -11.84 17.88
C VAL A 758 -8.92 -12.47 19.26
N SER A 759 -7.77 -12.83 19.85
CA SER A 759 -7.70 -13.40 21.20
C SER A 759 -8.17 -12.40 22.27
N GLU A 760 -7.82 -11.12 22.12
CA GLU A 760 -8.28 -10.03 23.00
C GLU A 760 -9.78 -9.78 22.84
N LEU A 761 -10.29 -9.68 21.60
CA LEU A 761 -11.72 -9.55 21.31
C LEU A 761 -12.52 -10.71 21.90
N SER A 762 -11.97 -11.92 21.81
CA SER A 762 -12.58 -13.15 22.35
C SER A 762 -12.63 -13.19 23.89
N ALA A 763 -11.81 -12.39 24.58
CA ALA A 763 -11.77 -12.38 26.05
C ALA A 763 -12.93 -11.57 26.67
N THR A 764 -13.63 -10.78 25.86
CA THR A 764 -14.78 -9.99 26.30
C THR A 764 -16.04 -10.85 26.48
N GLN A 765 -16.96 -10.44 27.36
CA GLN A 765 -18.24 -11.15 27.55
C GLN A 765 -19.13 -11.04 26.29
N GLY A 766 -19.91 -12.09 26.02
CA GLY A 766 -20.85 -12.18 24.90
C GLY A 766 -20.69 -13.49 24.09
N THR A 767 -21.70 -13.85 23.30
CA THR A 767 -21.56 -14.97 22.35
C THR A 767 -20.88 -14.44 21.09
N THR A 768 -19.69 -14.98 20.77
CA THR A 768 -18.89 -14.55 19.61
C THR A 768 -18.85 -15.63 18.53
N ALA A 769 -19.23 -15.28 17.30
CA ALA A 769 -18.98 -16.10 16.11
C ALA A 769 -17.77 -15.59 15.32
N TYR A 770 -17.14 -16.47 14.56
CA TYR A 770 -15.99 -16.15 13.71
C TYR A 770 -16.31 -16.54 12.27
N ALA A 771 -16.17 -15.61 11.34
CA ALA A 771 -16.66 -15.79 9.99
C ALA A 771 -15.61 -15.43 8.92
N SER A 772 -15.67 -16.14 7.80
CA SER A 772 -15.01 -15.77 6.55
C SER A 772 -15.89 -16.14 5.36
N CYS A 773 -15.42 -15.95 4.13
CA CYS A 773 -16.17 -16.25 2.90
C CYS A 773 -15.38 -17.13 1.90
N ASN A 774 -14.51 -17.98 2.44
CA ASN A 774 -13.71 -18.92 1.66
C ASN A 774 -13.16 -20.05 2.54
N ARG A 775 -13.37 -21.31 2.13
CA ARG A 775 -12.95 -22.52 2.88
C ARG A 775 -11.49 -22.54 3.32
N THR A 776 -10.57 -22.05 2.49
CA THR A 776 -9.14 -22.05 2.83
C THR A 776 -8.77 -20.99 3.86
N CYS A 777 -9.46 -19.84 3.84
CA CYS A 777 -9.31 -18.81 4.88
C CYS A 777 -9.96 -19.27 6.20
N GLU A 778 -11.09 -19.98 6.14
CA GLU A 778 -11.69 -20.62 7.31
C GLU A 778 -10.70 -21.58 8.00
N ILE A 779 -10.00 -22.43 7.23
CA ILE A 779 -8.96 -23.33 7.75
C ILE A 779 -7.79 -22.53 8.34
N GLY A 780 -7.24 -21.57 7.59
CA GLY A 780 -6.09 -20.78 8.02
C GLY A 780 -6.34 -19.99 9.30
N MET A 781 -7.49 -19.31 9.40
CA MET A 781 -7.84 -18.53 10.58
C MET A 781 -8.24 -19.42 11.76
N THR A 782 -8.88 -20.57 11.52
CA THR A 782 -9.12 -21.55 12.59
C THR A 782 -7.82 -22.05 13.20
N ARG A 783 -6.83 -22.33 12.35
CA ARG A 783 -5.48 -22.72 12.79
C ARG A 783 -4.80 -21.62 13.60
N ALA A 784 -4.83 -20.39 13.11
CA ALA A 784 -4.12 -19.27 13.70
C ALA A 784 -4.70 -18.82 15.05
N THR A 785 -6.04 -18.80 15.16
CA THR A 785 -6.75 -18.25 16.31
C THR A 785 -7.21 -19.31 17.31
N GLY A 786 -7.27 -20.59 16.90
CA GLY A 786 -7.90 -21.65 17.67
C GLY A 786 -9.43 -21.53 17.78
N ARG A 787 -10.06 -20.64 17.00
CA ARG A 787 -11.52 -20.43 16.96
C ARG A 787 -12.10 -21.00 15.67
N ASP A 788 -13.27 -21.63 15.72
CA ASP A 788 -13.89 -22.22 14.54
C ASP A 788 -14.44 -21.14 13.59
N TYR A 789 -13.66 -20.78 12.56
CA TYR A 789 -14.13 -19.89 11.49
C TYR A 789 -15.08 -20.63 10.55
N ARG A 790 -16.29 -20.11 10.39
CA ARG A 790 -17.32 -20.69 9.49
C ARG A 790 -17.59 -19.77 8.31
N HIS A 791 -18.17 -20.31 7.24
CA HIS A 791 -18.60 -19.46 6.15
C HIS A 791 -19.73 -18.53 6.62
N LEU A 792 -19.69 -17.24 6.27
CA LEU A 792 -20.69 -16.25 6.69
C LEU A 792 -22.13 -16.67 6.34
N LEU A 793 -22.32 -17.26 5.15
CA LEU A 793 -23.62 -17.80 4.74
C LEU A 793 -24.14 -18.95 5.63
N GLU A 794 -23.26 -19.74 6.26
CA GLU A 794 -23.70 -20.76 7.21
C GLU A 794 -24.29 -20.14 8.48
N LEU A 795 -23.73 -19.01 8.93
CA LEU A 795 -24.26 -18.29 10.09
C LEU A 795 -25.59 -17.62 9.74
N LEU A 796 -25.71 -17.04 8.54
CA LEU A 796 -26.99 -16.49 8.06
C LEU A 796 -28.06 -17.57 7.90
N GLU A 797 -27.71 -18.74 7.36
CA GLU A 797 -28.62 -19.88 7.28
C GLU A 797 -29.10 -20.28 8.68
N GLN A 798 -28.21 -20.34 9.66
CA GLN A 798 -28.59 -20.67 11.04
C GLN A 798 -29.48 -19.58 11.67
N ALA A 799 -29.18 -18.30 11.46
CA ALA A 799 -29.96 -17.17 11.97
C ALA A 799 -31.40 -17.12 11.42
N THR A 800 -31.61 -17.69 10.24
CA THR A 800 -32.89 -17.65 9.51
C THR A 800 -33.71 -18.93 9.66
N ARG A 801 -33.30 -19.86 10.53
CA ARG A 801 -34.09 -21.05 10.84
C ARG A 801 -35.35 -20.65 11.61
N PRO A 802 -36.50 -21.30 11.36
CA PRO A 802 -37.66 -21.13 12.21
C PRO A 802 -37.30 -21.47 13.67
N PRO A 803 -37.83 -20.75 14.67
CA PRO A 803 -37.63 -21.13 16.07
C PRO A 803 -38.08 -22.58 16.27
N GLU A 804 -37.23 -23.40 16.90
CA GLU A 804 -37.61 -24.77 17.27
C GLU A 804 -38.87 -24.71 18.14
N LYS A 805 -39.89 -25.48 17.76
CA LYS A 805 -41.17 -25.55 18.45
C LYS A 805 -41.08 -26.34 19.75
#